data_AF-A0AAW2J4H8-F1
#
_entry.id   AF-A0AAW2J4H8-F1
#
_cell.length_a   1.000
_cell.length_b   1.000
_cell.length_c   1.000
_cell.angle_alpha   90.00
_cell.angle_beta   90.00
_cell.angle_gamma   90.00
#
_symmetry.space_group_name_H-M   'P 1'
#
loop_
_entity.id
_entity.type
_entity.pdbx_description
1 polymer ?
#
loop_
_entity_poly.entity_id
_entity_poly.type
_entity_poly.pdbx_seq_one_letter_code
_entity_poly.pdbx_strand_id
1 'polypeptide(L)'
;MVGMILKYAVGLAETHAKTSLKDVVITVPPFTGVAERRGLLTAADLAGLNVLALVNEHSGAALQYGIDKDFSNGSRHVVFYDMGASSTYAALVYFSAYNTKEFGKTVSVNQFQVKDVKWDAELGGQNMELKLVEYFADEFNKQLGNGVDIRNSPKAMAKLKKQVKRTKEILSANMMAPISVESLYDDRDFRYLGKSSCSSKEVIKHSGLNTDDLYAVELIGGATRVPKLQAKLQEFLGRKELDKHLDADEATVLGASLHAANLSDGIKLNRKLGMIDGSTYGFVFELDGVGLLKDENTRQLIVPRMKKLPSKMFRSVVHNKDFEVSLSYESQDLIPPGASSLVFAQYDISGLTDTSEKYSSRNLSSPIKANLHFSLSRSGIFSLDRAEAVIEITEWVEVPRKNLTVDNSTSAAGSANNTDADARDAPEENNDKLETSNGSGNLPDSSANESNTVELGTEKKLKKRTFRVALKVIEKTTGPGMPIPKESFAEAKRKLEALDKKDAERRRTAELKNNLEGYIYSTKDKLGSEEFENVSSEQQRQSFMEKLNEVEDWLYTDGEDASATEFQERLDMLKAIGDPIFFRYEELTARPAASEHARKYLTELQQEVSTRIDDENAAVVVITVFMKLQSLYNENCSEPLNAVKTSGFSKPAFTSTEVYGKVLDLQDKVASINRIPKPKPKVEKPDKVVTESVGDKDDSTSGETSSKDQTTSNSDNVADEKANAESQGHDEL
;
A
#
# COMPACT_ATOMS: atom_id res chain seq x y z
N MET A 1 -1.14 22.29 -5.76
CA MET A 1 -1.10 21.51 -7.02
C MET A 1 -0.78 20.04 -6.75
N VAL A 2 0.47 19.62 -6.54
CA VAL A 2 0.81 18.17 -6.37
C VAL A 2 -0.05 17.48 -5.29
N GLY A 3 -0.23 18.08 -4.10
CA GLY A 3 -1.10 17.52 -3.05
C GLY A 3 -2.58 17.39 -3.44
N MET A 4 -3.08 18.19 -4.37
CA MET A 4 -4.44 18.05 -4.92
C MET A 4 -4.52 16.83 -5.86
N ILE A 5 -3.48 16.59 -6.65
CA ILE A 5 -3.38 15.41 -7.54
C ILE A 5 -3.28 14.14 -6.70
N LEU A 6 -2.46 14.15 -5.64
CA LEU A 6 -2.35 13.03 -4.71
C LEU A 6 -3.69 12.75 -3.99
N LYS A 7 -4.37 13.80 -3.52
CA LYS A 7 -5.69 13.65 -2.87
C LYS A 7 -6.78 13.16 -3.82
N TYR A 8 -6.76 13.60 -5.08
CA TYR A 8 -7.66 13.08 -6.12
C TYR A 8 -7.38 11.60 -6.43
N ALA A 9 -6.11 11.22 -6.61
CA ALA A 9 -5.71 9.83 -6.87
C ALA A 9 -6.08 8.90 -5.70
N VAL A 10 -5.88 9.33 -4.45
CA VAL A 10 -6.32 8.59 -3.27
C VAL A 10 -7.85 8.51 -3.21
N GLY A 11 -8.59 9.59 -3.51
CA GLY A 11 -10.06 9.54 -3.57
C GLY A 11 -10.60 8.54 -4.59
N LEU A 12 -9.92 8.34 -5.73
CA LEU A 12 -10.25 7.27 -6.68
C LEU A 12 -10.00 5.87 -6.07
N ALA A 13 -8.85 5.69 -5.42
CA ALA A 13 -8.49 4.42 -4.79
C ALA A 13 -9.40 4.07 -3.59
N GLU A 14 -9.77 5.04 -2.76
CA GLU A 14 -10.73 4.88 -1.66
C GLU A 14 -12.13 4.52 -2.18
N THR A 15 -12.57 5.15 -3.29
CA THR A 15 -13.84 4.83 -3.96
C THR A 15 -13.86 3.40 -4.48
N HIS A 16 -12.75 2.92 -5.07
CA HIS A 16 -12.63 1.55 -5.56
C HIS A 16 -12.55 0.52 -4.42
N ALA A 17 -11.70 0.77 -3.42
CA ALA A 17 -11.45 -0.13 -2.31
C ALA A 17 -12.53 -0.11 -1.21
N LYS A 18 -13.43 0.89 -1.23
CA LYS A 18 -14.51 1.13 -0.24
C LYS A 18 -14.00 1.23 1.20
N THR A 19 -12.78 1.71 1.36
CA THR A 19 -12.10 1.94 2.65
C THR A 19 -11.18 3.15 2.54
N SER A 20 -10.82 3.76 3.66
CA SER A 20 -9.91 4.92 3.65
C SER A 20 -8.45 4.49 3.57
N LEU A 21 -7.64 5.26 2.84
CA LEU A 21 -6.26 4.94 2.50
C LEU A 21 -5.31 6.06 2.95
N LYS A 22 -4.41 5.72 3.87
CA LYS A 22 -3.47 6.68 4.50
C LYS A 22 -2.02 6.45 4.11
N ASP A 23 -1.59 5.19 4.06
CA ASP A 23 -0.20 4.81 3.82
C ASP A 23 0.04 4.57 2.33
N VAL A 24 1.07 5.21 1.76
CA VAL A 24 1.36 5.17 0.32
C VAL A 24 2.85 4.95 0.03
N VAL A 25 3.14 4.34 -1.12
CA VAL A 25 4.44 4.42 -1.79
C VAL A 25 4.24 5.20 -3.08
N ILE A 26 5.13 6.15 -3.37
CA ILE A 26 5.04 6.99 -4.58
C ILE A 26 6.24 6.69 -5.48
N THR A 27 5.98 6.45 -6.76
CA THR A 27 7.03 6.27 -7.77
C THR A 27 7.65 7.60 -8.16
N VAL A 28 8.97 7.61 -8.37
CA VAL A 28 9.71 8.80 -8.83
C VAL A 28 10.72 8.45 -9.92
N PRO A 29 10.94 9.32 -10.91
CA PRO A 29 12.00 9.15 -11.89
C PRO A 29 13.40 9.02 -11.27
N PRO A 30 14.34 8.29 -11.92
CA PRO A 30 15.70 8.15 -11.43
C PRO A 30 16.43 9.49 -11.26
N PHE A 31 16.05 10.51 -12.02
CA PHE A 31 16.63 11.85 -11.96
C PHE A 31 16.05 12.75 -10.86
N THR A 32 14.97 12.37 -10.17
CA THR A 32 14.39 13.17 -9.09
C THR A 32 15.42 13.35 -7.97
N GLY A 33 15.80 14.59 -7.67
CA GLY A 33 16.82 14.95 -6.68
C GLY A 33 16.27 15.09 -5.26
N VAL A 34 17.11 15.58 -4.35
CA VAL A 34 16.76 15.73 -2.93
C VAL A 34 15.70 16.81 -2.72
N ALA A 35 15.75 17.90 -3.48
CA ALA A 35 14.79 19.00 -3.38
C ALA A 35 13.38 18.58 -3.83
N GLU A 36 13.29 17.84 -4.93
CA GLU A 36 12.04 17.35 -5.50
C GLU A 36 11.45 16.24 -4.64
N ARG A 37 12.29 15.31 -4.13
CA ARG A 37 11.88 14.27 -3.16
C ARG A 37 11.30 14.89 -1.88
N ARG A 38 11.95 15.92 -1.31
CA ARG A 38 11.43 16.67 -0.16
C ARG A 38 10.10 17.35 -0.50
N GLY A 39 10.01 18.05 -1.62
CA GLY A 39 8.79 18.73 -2.07
C GLY A 39 7.60 17.78 -2.28
N LEU A 40 7.86 16.57 -2.79
CA LEU A 40 6.85 15.52 -2.95
C LEU A 40 6.36 14.97 -1.60
N LEU A 41 7.25 14.77 -0.62
CA LEU A 41 6.85 14.39 0.75
C LEU A 41 5.99 15.49 1.40
N THR A 42 6.37 16.76 1.27
CA THR A 42 5.56 17.88 1.78
C THR A 42 4.20 18.00 1.07
N ALA A 43 4.14 17.67 -0.23
CA ALA A 43 2.88 17.63 -0.96
C ALA A 43 1.96 16.47 -0.53
N ALA A 44 2.53 15.34 -0.10
CA ALA A 44 1.79 14.21 0.45
C ALA A 44 1.28 14.50 1.88
N ASP A 45 2.09 15.14 2.73
CA ASP A 45 1.68 15.60 4.07
C ASP A 45 0.54 16.63 4.00
N LEU A 46 0.61 17.59 3.05
CA LEU A 46 -0.51 18.48 2.74
C LEU A 46 -1.78 17.72 2.30
N ALA A 47 -1.64 16.59 1.60
CA ALA A 47 -2.76 15.71 1.22
C ALA A 47 -3.25 14.81 2.37
N GLY A 48 -2.54 14.75 3.51
CA GLY A 48 -2.85 13.90 4.66
C GLY A 48 -2.26 12.48 4.60
N LEU A 49 -1.33 12.22 3.67
CA LEU A 49 -0.83 10.89 3.34
C LEU A 49 0.52 10.60 4.00
N ASN A 50 0.68 9.38 4.51
CA ASN A 50 1.93 8.87 5.08
C ASN A 50 2.74 8.13 4.01
N VAL A 51 3.87 8.69 3.61
CA VAL A 51 4.71 8.12 2.54
C VAL A 51 5.72 7.12 3.12
N LEU A 52 5.45 5.83 2.97
CA LEU A 52 6.32 4.73 3.44
C LEU A 52 7.67 4.69 2.70
N ALA A 53 7.67 5.04 1.41
CA ALA A 53 8.85 5.20 0.58
C ALA A 53 8.56 6.05 -0.68
N LEU A 54 9.58 6.75 -1.18
CA LEU A 54 9.67 7.10 -2.60
C LEU A 54 10.50 6.03 -3.29
N VAL A 55 9.92 5.30 -4.25
CA VAL A 55 10.61 4.22 -4.99
C VAL A 55 10.97 4.71 -6.38
N ASN A 56 12.18 4.40 -6.86
CA ASN A 56 12.55 4.74 -8.24
C ASN A 56 11.72 3.90 -9.22
N GLU A 57 11.27 4.47 -10.34
CA GLU A 57 10.38 3.81 -11.31
C GLU A 57 10.92 2.45 -11.78
N HIS A 58 12.21 2.37 -12.11
CA HIS A 58 12.88 1.13 -12.52
C HIS A 58 12.92 0.06 -11.43
N SER A 59 12.88 0.44 -10.14
CA SER A 59 12.80 -0.50 -9.02
C SER A 59 11.37 -1.02 -8.82
N GLY A 60 10.35 -0.21 -9.14
CA GLY A 60 8.97 -0.68 -9.30
C GLY A 60 8.88 -1.73 -10.42
N ALA A 61 9.34 -1.38 -11.61
CA ALA A 61 9.41 -2.31 -12.75
C ALA A 61 10.17 -3.62 -12.41
N ALA A 62 11.32 -3.51 -11.74
CA ALA A 62 12.11 -4.67 -11.34
C ALA A 62 11.43 -5.55 -10.27
N LEU A 63 10.66 -4.96 -9.34
CA LEU A 63 9.82 -5.72 -8.40
C LEU A 63 8.77 -6.54 -9.16
N GLN A 64 8.03 -5.90 -10.08
CA GLN A 64 7.00 -6.58 -10.87
C GLN A 64 7.58 -7.66 -11.79
N TYR A 65 8.75 -7.42 -12.38
CA TYR A 65 9.46 -8.41 -13.21
C TYR A 65 9.93 -9.63 -12.41
N GLY A 66 10.33 -9.43 -11.15
CA GLY A 66 10.99 -10.44 -10.33
C GLY A 66 10.06 -11.32 -9.48
N ILE A 67 8.81 -10.92 -9.25
CA ILE A 67 7.92 -11.57 -8.27
C ILE A 67 7.39 -12.95 -8.72
N ASP A 68 7.30 -13.16 -10.04
CA ASP A 68 6.85 -14.40 -10.69
C ASP A 68 7.96 -15.21 -11.37
N LYS A 69 9.21 -14.74 -11.33
CA LYS A 69 10.35 -15.40 -11.99
C LYS A 69 11.29 -16.03 -10.96
N ASP A 70 11.77 -17.25 -11.26
CA ASP A 70 12.84 -17.91 -10.48
C ASP A 70 14.23 -17.52 -11.01
N PHE A 71 15.14 -17.22 -10.09
CA PHE A 71 16.55 -16.89 -10.36
C PHE A 71 17.52 -17.79 -9.55
N SER A 72 17.03 -18.85 -8.89
CA SER A 72 17.88 -19.85 -8.23
C SER A 72 18.75 -20.64 -9.23
N ASN A 73 18.22 -20.88 -10.42
CA ASN A 73 18.89 -21.58 -11.51
C ASN A 73 19.89 -20.72 -12.32
N GLY A 74 20.04 -19.43 -12.00
CA GLY A 74 21.01 -18.54 -12.66
C GLY A 74 20.67 -17.05 -12.52
N SER A 75 21.70 -16.22 -12.38
CA SER A 75 21.56 -14.77 -12.38
C SER A 75 21.38 -14.19 -13.79
N ARG A 76 20.74 -13.02 -13.88
CA ARG A 76 20.34 -12.39 -15.15
C ARG A 76 20.55 -10.88 -15.12
N HIS A 77 21.23 -10.34 -16.13
CA HIS A 77 21.29 -8.90 -16.39
C HIS A 77 20.11 -8.49 -17.28
N VAL A 78 19.24 -7.63 -16.78
CA VAL A 78 18.07 -7.11 -17.51
C VAL A 78 18.20 -5.59 -17.59
N VAL A 79 17.94 -5.01 -18.75
CA VAL A 79 17.77 -3.56 -18.89
C VAL A 79 16.29 -3.25 -18.92
N PHE A 80 15.83 -2.35 -18.04
CA PHE A 80 14.53 -1.70 -18.17
C PHE A 80 14.72 -0.39 -18.93
N TYR A 81 14.15 -0.30 -20.13
CA TYR A 81 14.13 0.91 -20.94
C TYR A 81 12.74 1.55 -20.85
N ASP A 82 12.64 2.68 -20.15
CA ASP A 82 11.41 3.48 -20.11
C ASP A 82 11.48 4.63 -21.10
N MET A 83 10.37 4.88 -21.79
CA MET A 83 10.10 6.19 -22.38
C MET A 83 8.66 6.63 -22.12
N GLY A 84 8.48 7.42 -21.05
CA GLY A 84 7.24 8.07 -20.68
C GLY A 84 6.90 9.32 -21.51
N ALA A 85 6.13 10.22 -20.91
CA ALA A 85 5.62 11.43 -21.57
C ALA A 85 6.71 12.49 -21.79
N SER A 86 7.54 12.77 -20.78
CA SER A 86 8.53 13.87 -20.80
C SER A 86 9.99 13.40 -20.84
N SER A 87 10.25 12.16 -20.44
CA SER A 87 11.60 11.67 -20.12
C SER A 87 11.80 10.20 -20.49
N THR A 88 13.07 9.80 -20.59
CA THR A 88 13.56 8.46 -20.93
C THR A 88 14.53 7.98 -19.84
N TYR A 89 14.57 6.69 -19.54
CA TYR A 89 15.70 6.09 -18.83
C TYR A 89 16.04 4.67 -19.29
N ALA A 90 17.28 4.27 -19.04
CA ALA A 90 17.75 2.90 -19.17
C ALA A 90 18.39 2.47 -17.83
N ALA A 91 17.79 1.50 -17.15
CA ALA A 91 18.25 0.97 -15.86
C ALA A 91 18.74 -0.47 -16.01
N LEU A 92 20.02 -0.71 -15.70
CA LEU A 92 20.62 -2.03 -15.66
C LEU A 92 20.37 -2.68 -14.29
N VAL A 93 19.65 -3.79 -14.28
CA VAL A 93 19.29 -4.54 -13.07
C VAL A 93 19.85 -5.95 -13.15
N TYR A 94 20.39 -6.43 -12.03
CA TYR A 94 20.93 -7.78 -11.87
C TYR A 94 20.03 -8.59 -10.95
N PHE A 95 19.36 -9.60 -11.50
CA PHE A 95 18.54 -10.54 -10.74
C PHE A 95 19.37 -11.77 -10.34
N SER A 96 19.09 -12.31 -9.16
CA SER A 96 19.73 -13.51 -8.59
C SER A 96 18.85 -14.08 -7.47
N ALA A 97 19.19 -15.24 -6.91
CA ALA A 97 18.63 -15.69 -5.63
C ALA A 97 19.73 -15.85 -4.57
N TYR A 98 19.34 -15.85 -3.30
CA TYR A 98 20.20 -16.21 -2.18
C TYR A 98 19.46 -17.18 -1.25
N ASN A 99 20.19 -18.10 -0.62
CA ASN A 99 19.61 -19.06 0.30
C ASN A 99 19.60 -18.52 1.73
N THR A 100 18.47 -18.64 2.42
CA THR A 100 18.28 -18.26 3.82
C THR A 100 17.62 -19.39 4.61
N LYS A 101 17.70 -19.36 5.95
CA LYS A 101 17.02 -20.33 6.81
C LYS A 101 15.72 -19.72 7.35
N GLU A 102 14.57 -20.27 6.96
CA GLU A 102 13.28 -19.93 7.54
C GLU A 102 12.69 -21.17 8.25
N PHE A 103 12.39 -21.05 9.54
CA PHE A 103 11.88 -22.15 10.38
C PHE A 103 12.71 -23.44 10.28
N GLY A 104 14.05 -23.30 10.22
CA GLY A 104 15.01 -24.40 10.08
C GLY A 104 15.18 -24.95 8.66
N LYS A 105 14.31 -24.60 7.71
CA LYS A 105 14.41 -25.02 6.30
C LYS A 105 15.21 -24.01 5.49
N THR A 106 16.06 -24.50 4.58
CA THR A 106 16.72 -23.64 3.58
C THR A 106 15.71 -23.25 2.52
N VAL A 107 15.47 -21.95 2.36
CA VAL A 107 14.58 -21.36 1.35
C VAL A 107 15.42 -20.48 0.44
N SER A 108 15.28 -20.64 -0.87
CA SER A 108 15.86 -19.70 -1.84
C SER A 108 14.95 -18.49 -1.98
N VAL A 109 15.52 -17.29 -1.81
CA VAL A 109 14.81 -16.02 -1.91
C VAL A 109 15.40 -15.23 -3.06
N ASN A 110 14.54 -14.86 -4.01
CA ASN A 110 14.92 -14.01 -5.14
C ASN A 110 15.32 -12.62 -4.65
N GLN A 111 16.23 -11.97 -5.37
CA GLN A 111 16.60 -10.58 -5.18
C GLN A 111 17.00 -9.91 -6.50
N PHE A 112 16.95 -8.58 -6.53
CA PHE A 112 17.61 -7.79 -7.56
C PHE A 112 18.47 -6.68 -6.98
N GLN A 113 19.50 -6.31 -7.73
CA GLN A 113 20.28 -5.10 -7.49
C GLN A 113 20.25 -4.21 -8.73
N VAL A 114 19.89 -2.93 -8.55
CA VAL A 114 20.12 -1.90 -9.58
C VAL A 114 21.63 -1.64 -9.65
N LYS A 115 22.22 -1.87 -10.83
CA LYS A 115 23.67 -1.74 -11.07
C LYS A 115 24.05 -0.36 -11.58
N ASP A 116 23.27 0.17 -12.52
CA ASP A 116 23.38 1.53 -13.04
C ASP A 116 22.04 2.01 -13.60
N VAL A 117 21.83 3.32 -13.70
CA VAL A 117 20.70 3.92 -14.41
C VAL A 117 21.09 5.24 -15.07
N LYS A 118 20.90 5.33 -16.39
CA LYS A 118 21.09 6.54 -17.20
C LYS A 118 19.74 7.07 -17.63
N TRP A 119 19.63 8.39 -17.80
CA TRP A 119 18.36 9.06 -18.06
C TRP A 119 18.56 10.28 -18.95
N ASP A 120 17.47 10.68 -19.60
CA ASP A 120 17.31 11.97 -20.28
C ASP A 120 15.96 12.54 -19.84
N ALA A 121 15.98 13.70 -19.19
CA ALA A 121 14.79 14.32 -18.61
C ALA A 121 14.02 15.22 -19.59
N GLU A 122 14.57 15.47 -20.78
CA GLU A 122 13.97 16.29 -21.83
C GLU A 122 13.56 15.46 -23.07
N LEU A 123 13.82 14.14 -23.06
CA LEU A 123 13.47 13.22 -24.14
C LEU A 123 12.25 12.36 -23.77
N GLY A 124 11.04 12.76 -24.19
CA GLY A 124 9.81 11.99 -24.00
C GLY A 124 8.87 11.96 -25.21
N GLY A 125 7.77 11.21 -25.09
CA GLY A 125 6.74 11.14 -26.12
C GLY A 125 6.12 12.50 -26.49
N GLN A 126 6.08 13.45 -25.56
CA GLN A 126 5.62 14.83 -25.77
C GLN A 126 6.58 15.62 -26.66
N ASN A 127 7.89 15.33 -26.64
CA ASN A 127 8.85 15.98 -27.52
C ASN A 127 8.67 15.51 -28.98
N MET A 128 8.31 14.23 -29.17
CA MET A 128 7.88 13.71 -30.48
C MET A 128 6.58 14.39 -30.93
N GLU A 129 5.59 14.55 -30.04
CA GLU A 129 4.35 15.29 -30.33
C GLU A 129 4.64 16.74 -30.73
N LEU A 130 5.51 17.44 -30.00
CA LEU A 130 5.88 18.83 -30.32
C LEU A 130 6.55 18.93 -31.69
N LYS A 131 7.48 18.03 -32.06
CA LYS A 131 8.06 18.03 -33.42
C LYS A 131 7.02 17.80 -34.52
N LEU A 132 5.99 16.99 -34.28
CA LEU A 132 4.87 16.83 -35.20
C LEU A 132 3.96 18.08 -35.23
N VAL A 133 3.70 18.71 -34.07
CA VAL A 133 2.90 19.96 -33.97
C VAL A 133 3.56 21.10 -34.74
N GLU A 134 4.87 21.29 -34.59
CA GLU A 134 5.63 22.29 -35.35
C GLU A 134 5.54 22.03 -36.86
N TYR A 135 5.74 20.78 -37.29
CA TYR A 135 5.61 20.39 -38.69
C TYR A 135 4.21 20.70 -39.26
N PHE A 136 3.14 20.32 -38.54
CA PHE A 136 1.77 20.58 -39.00
C PHE A 136 1.37 22.06 -38.90
N ALA A 137 1.95 22.84 -37.98
CA ALA A 137 1.80 24.29 -37.94
C ALA A 137 2.42 24.93 -39.19
N ASP A 138 3.60 24.49 -39.62
CA ASP A 138 4.23 24.97 -40.86
C ASP A 138 3.43 24.58 -42.11
N GLU A 139 2.88 23.36 -42.17
CA GLU A 139 1.99 22.96 -43.27
C GLU A 139 0.70 23.79 -43.33
N PHE A 140 0.09 24.12 -42.19
CA PHE A 140 -1.10 24.97 -42.19
C PHE A 140 -0.79 26.46 -42.46
N ASN A 141 0.32 26.99 -41.94
CA ASN A 141 0.76 28.36 -42.26
C ASN A 141 0.98 28.55 -43.77
N LYS A 142 1.49 27.52 -44.48
CA LYS A 142 1.56 27.50 -45.96
C LYS A 142 0.17 27.54 -46.60
N GLN A 143 -0.83 26.86 -46.03
CA GLN A 143 -2.22 26.90 -46.51
C GLN A 143 -2.92 28.25 -46.23
N LEU A 144 -2.51 29.00 -45.21
CA LEU A 144 -3.00 30.36 -44.94
C LEU A 144 -2.46 31.40 -45.94
N GLY A 145 -1.21 31.24 -46.39
CA GLY A 145 -0.64 31.94 -47.55
C GLY A 145 -0.42 33.45 -47.42
N ASN A 146 -0.59 34.01 -46.22
CA ASN A 146 -0.66 35.45 -45.94
C ASN A 146 0.34 35.95 -44.87
N GLY A 147 1.29 35.10 -44.45
CA GLY A 147 2.25 35.42 -43.40
C GLY A 147 1.71 35.28 -41.96
N VAL A 148 0.47 34.81 -41.77
CA VAL A 148 -0.03 34.42 -40.45
C VAL A 148 0.67 33.15 -39.98
N ASP A 149 1.17 33.18 -38.75
CA ASP A 149 1.67 32.00 -38.04
C ASP A 149 0.72 31.65 -36.87
N ILE A 150 0.09 30.48 -36.93
CA ILE A 150 -0.86 30.02 -35.90
C ILE A 150 -0.23 29.83 -34.52
N ARG A 151 1.11 29.79 -34.41
CA ARG A 151 1.81 29.75 -33.11
C ARG A 151 1.44 30.92 -32.21
N ASN A 152 1.07 32.06 -32.80
CA ASN A 152 0.58 33.24 -32.10
C ASN A 152 -0.87 33.10 -31.56
N SER A 153 -1.55 31.99 -31.85
CA SER A 153 -2.89 31.67 -31.35
C SER A 153 -2.86 30.46 -30.41
N PRO A 154 -2.88 30.68 -29.07
CA PRO A 154 -2.93 29.59 -28.10
C PRO A 154 -4.12 28.65 -28.30
N LYS A 155 -5.27 29.17 -28.79
CA LYS A 155 -6.47 28.38 -29.11
C LYS A 155 -6.24 27.44 -30.29
N ALA A 156 -5.60 27.92 -31.36
CA ALA A 156 -5.25 27.09 -32.52
C ALA A 156 -4.21 26.03 -32.14
N MET A 157 -3.13 26.43 -31.44
CA MET A 157 -2.09 25.49 -31.00
C MET A 157 -2.62 24.44 -30.01
N ALA A 158 -3.60 24.77 -29.16
CA ALA A 158 -4.27 23.80 -28.29
C ALA A 158 -5.11 22.78 -29.09
N LYS A 159 -5.90 23.24 -30.08
CA LYS A 159 -6.63 22.36 -31.02
C LYS A 159 -5.66 21.43 -31.75
N LEU A 160 -4.59 21.97 -32.33
CA LEU A 160 -3.60 21.21 -33.08
C LEU A 160 -2.88 20.19 -32.19
N LYS A 161 -2.39 20.59 -31.01
CA LYS A 161 -1.75 19.67 -30.04
C LYS A 161 -2.66 18.49 -29.67
N LYS A 162 -3.94 18.74 -29.39
CA LYS A 162 -4.92 17.68 -29.08
C LYS A 162 -5.05 16.67 -30.23
N GLN A 163 -5.18 17.15 -31.47
CA GLN A 163 -5.32 16.25 -32.61
C GLN A 163 -4.00 15.54 -32.95
N VAL A 164 -2.85 16.21 -32.90
CA VAL A 164 -1.55 15.62 -33.21
C VAL A 164 -1.18 14.49 -32.25
N LYS A 165 -1.52 14.61 -30.95
CA LYS A 165 -1.40 13.50 -30.00
C LYS A 165 -2.19 12.27 -30.46
N ARG A 166 -3.47 12.44 -30.80
CA ARG A 166 -4.32 11.35 -31.34
C ARG A 166 -3.77 10.78 -32.65
N THR A 167 -3.26 11.63 -33.54
CA THR A 167 -2.62 11.21 -34.79
C THR A 167 -1.35 10.39 -34.53
N LYS A 168 -0.51 10.76 -33.56
CA LYS A 168 0.66 9.97 -33.14
C LYS A 168 0.25 8.59 -32.61
N GLU A 169 -0.78 8.53 -31.77
CA GLU A 169 -1.30 7.27 -31.21
C GLU A 169 -1.80 6.33 -32.32
N ILE A 170 -2.53 6.85 -33.31
CA ILE A 170 -2.95 6.07 -34.50
C ILE A 170 -1.73 5.61 -35.32
N LEU A 171 -0.71 6.45 -35.48
CA LEU A 171 0.54 6.14 -36.20
C LEU A 171 1.42 5.09 -35.51
N SER A 172 1.24 4.83 -34.22
CA SER A 172 1.90 3.70 -33.55
C SER A 172 1.36 2.34 -34.01
N ALA A 173 0.13 2.30 -34.53
CA ALA A 173 -0.51 1.09 -35.07
C ALA A 173 -0.64 1.08 -36.61
N ASN A 174 -0.53 2.24 -37.28
CA ASN A 174 -0.82 2.39 -38.71
C ASN A 174 0.31 3.15 -39.44
N MET A 175 0.65 2.72 -40.67
CA MET A 175 1.67 3.40 -41.49
C MET A 175 1.28 4.82 -41.94
N MET A 176 0.00 5.16 -41.90
CA MET A 176 -0.56 6.46 -42.29
C MET A 176 -1.76 6.80 -41.41
N ALA A 177 -1.94 8.07 -41.10
CA ALA A 177 -3.11 8.59 -40.41
C ALA A 177 -3.46 9.97 -41.00
N PRO A 178 -4.72 10.22 -41.40
CA PRO A 178 -5.15 11.56 -41.77
C PRO A 178 -5.16 12.47 -40.53
N ILE A 179 -4.78 13.74 -40.71
CA ILE A 179 -5.04 14.78 -39.71
C ILE A 179 -6.07 15.77 -40.27
N SER A 180 -7.09 16.03 -39.46
CA SER A 180 -8.17 16.98 -39.73
C SER A 180 -8.46 17.74 -38.43
N VAL A 181 -8.54 19.07 -38.51
CA VAL A 181 -8.89 19.94 -37.38
C VAL A 181 -9.86 21.01 -37.86
N GLU A 182 -11.10 20.92 -37.40
CA GLU A 182 -12.19 21.82 -37.80
C GLU A 182 -12.03 23.20 -37.17
N SER A 183 -12.24 24.27 -37.96
CA SER A 183 -12.01 25.68 -37.56
C SER A 183 -10.72 25.87 -36.75
N LEU A 184 -9.56 25.42 -37.26
CA LEU A 184 -8.28 25.51 -36.54
C LEU A 184 -7.93 26.97 -36.23
N TYR A 185 -8.10 27.85 -37.20
CA TYR A 185 -7.91 29.29 -37.10
C TYR A 185 -8.83 30.00 -38.11
N ASP A 186 -9.44 31.14 -37.73
CA ASP A 186 -10.25 31.99 -38.61
C ASP A 186 -11.32 31.20 -39.42
N ASP A 187 -11.99 30.27 -38.73
CA ASP A 187 -12.94 29.29 -39.26
C ASP A 187 -12.50 28.49 -40.51
N ARG A 188 -11.18 28.36 -40.70
CA ARG A 188 -10.57 27.45 -41.67
C ARG A 188 -10.23 26.10 -41.04
N ASP A 189 -10.69 25.05 -41.68
CA ASP A 189 -10.21 23.69 -41.44
C ASP A 189 -8.74 23.54 -41.81
N PHE A 190 -7.99 22.77 -41.01
CA PHE A 190 -6.75 22.15 -41.46
C PHE A 190 -7.01 20.69 -41.84
N ARG A 191 -6.60 20.28 -43.04
CA ARG A 191 -6.66 18.88 -43.49
C ARG A 191 -5.33 18.52 -44.17
N TYR A 192 -4.76 17.37 -43.80
CA TYR A 192 -3.52 16.86 -44.39
C TYR A 192 -3.51 15.32 -44.48
N LEU A 193 -3.12 14.83 -45.65
CA LEU A 193 -3.12 13.42 -46.05
C LEU A 193 -1.73 13.06 -46.60
N GLY A 194 -0.78 12.78 -45.70
CA GLY A 194 0.60 12.47 -46.07
C GLY A 194 1.29 11.54 -45.09
N LYS A 195 2.36 10.88 -45.55
CA LYS A 195 3.21 10.03 -44.70
C LYS A 195 4.07 10.90 -43.78
N SER A 196 3.78 10.86 -42.49
CA SER A 196 4.52 11.59 -41.44
C SER A 196 5.87 10.92 -41.12
N SER A 197 6.85 11.11 -41.99
CA SER A 197 8.21 10.56 -41.81
C SER A 197 9.02 11.32 -40.74
N CYS A 198 8.63 11.19 -39.47
CA CYS A 198 9.39 11.73 -38.35
C CYS A 198 10.69 10.92 -38.16
N SER A 199 11.81 11.48 -38.61
CA SER A 199 13.13 10.86 -38.51
C SER A 199 13.81 11.22 -37.19
N SER A 200 13.49 10.50 -36.11
CA SER A 200 14.37 10.47 -34.94
C SER A 200 15.73 9.86 -35.31
N LYS A 201 16.79 10.64 -35.07
CA LYS A 201 18.20 10.22 -35.11
C LYS A 201 18.80 10.53 -33.75
N GLU A 202 19.67 9.63 -33.29
CA GLU A 202 20.21 9.61 -31.92
C GLU A 202 19.10 9.42 -30.86
N VAL A 203 19.32 8.88 -29.66
CA VAL A 203 20.56 8.67 -28.87
C VAL A 203 20.68 7.19 -28.43
N ILE A 204 21.90 6.74 -28.13
CA ILE A 204 22.36 5.96 -26.94
C ILE A 204 23.83 5.57 -27.20
N LYS A 205 24.69 5.68 -26.17
CA LYS A 205 26.09 5.24 -26.24
C LYS A 205 26.63 4.94 -24.84
N HIS A 206 27.47 3.90 -24.73
CA HIS A 206 28.19 3.45 -23.53
C HIS A 206 27.36 3.03 -22.29
N SER A 207 27.30 1.71 -22.07
CA SER A 207 27.04 1.08 -20.76
C SER A 207 28.25 0.32 -20.20
N GLY A 208 29.28 0.05 -21.02
CA GLY A 208 30.47 -0.72 -20.64
C GLY A 208 30.30 -2.24 -20.66
N LEU A 209 29.07 -2.74 -20.86
CA LEU A 209 28.77 -4.15 -21.17
C LEU A 209 28.60 -4.34 -22.69
N ASN A 210 28.78 -5.57 -23.17
CA ASN A 210 28.38 -5.92 -24.52
C ASN A 210 26.85 -6.13 -24.57
N THR A 211 26.25 -5.96 -25.74
CA THR A 211 24.83 -6.25 -26.00
C THR A 211 24.43 -7.71 -25.73
N ASP A 212 25.43 -8.59 -25.76
CA ASP A 212 25.29 -10.03 -25.70
C ASP A 212 25.32 -10.54 -24.23
N ASP A 213 25.88 -9.73 -23.31
CA ASP A 213 25.91 -10.00 -21.87
C ASP A 213 24.53 -9.79 -21.19
N LEU A 214 23.57 -9.22 -21.93
CA LEU A 214 22.21 -8.93 -21.44
C LEU A 214 21.30 -10.14 -21.65
N TYR A 215 20.55 -10.52 -20.62
CA TYR A 215 19.48 -11.50 -20.73
C TYR A 215 18.31 -10.93 -21.54
N ALA A 216 17.74 -9.81 -21.09
CA ALA A 216 16.56 -9.16 -21.68
C ALA A 216 16.67 -7.63 -21.67
N VAL A 217 15.92 -6.98 -22.55
CA VAL A 217 15.70 -5.52 -22.58
C VAL A 217 14.20 -5.25 -22.61
N GLU A 218 13.61 -5.07 -21.42
CA GLU A 218 12.19 -4.84 -21.22
C GLU A 218 11.82 -3.38 -21.54
N LEU A 219 10.77 -3.19 -22.36
CA LEU A 219 10.24 -1.87 -22.71
C LEU A 219 9.09 -1.44 -21.78
N ILE A 220 9.18 -0.22 -21.25
CA ILE A 220 8.19 0.40 -20.35
C ILE A 220 7.91 1.84 -20.81
N GLY A 221 6.80 2.44 -20.39
CA GLY A 221 6.42 3.81 -20.71
C GLY A 221 5.79 3.91 -22.10
N GLY A 222 4.62 4.55 -22.18
CA GLY A 222 3.76 4.50 -23.37
C GLY A 222 4.35 5.04 -24.69
N ALA A 223 5.48 5.78 -24.68
CA ALA A 223 6.13 6.21 -25.92
C ALA A 223 7.05 5.12 -26.52
N THR A 224 7.45 4.08 -25.77
CA THR A 224 8.13 2.89 -26.35
C THR A 224 7.28 2.16 -27.36
N ARG A 225 5.95 2.35 -27.35
CA ARG A 225 5.00 1.80 -28.34
C ARG A 225 5.22 2.36 -29.75
N VAL A 226 6.01 3.42 -29.95
CA VAL A 226 6.32 3.98 -31.29
C VAL A 226 7.22 3.02 -32.09
N PRO A 227 6.78 2.46 -33.24
CA PRO A 227 7.53 1.44 -33.97
C PRO A 227 8.91 1.90 -34.46
N LYS A 228 9.06 3.19 -34.79
CA LYS A 228 10.34 3.74 -35.25
C LYS A 228 11.40 3.81 -34.14
N LEU A 229 10.98 3.93 -32.87
CA LEU A 229 11.85 3.85 -31.70
C LEU A 229 12.26 2.40 -31.45
N GLN A 230 11.33 1.45 -31.47
CA GLN A 230 11.64 0.02 -31.36
C GLN A 230 12.64 -0.43 -32.43
N ALA A 231 12.43 -0.03 -33.70
CA ALA A 231 13.38 -0.29 -34.79
C ALA A 231 14.78 0.26 -34.52
N LYS A 232 14.91 1.43 -33.88
CA LYS A 232 16.21 2.02 -33.51
C LYS A 232 16.86 1.34 -32.30
N LEU A 233 16.07 0.86 -31.35
CA LEU A 233 16.57 0.04 -30.23
C LEU A 233 17.02 -1.35 -30.72
N GLN A 234 16.28 -2.00 -31.62
CA GLN A 234 16.68 -3.24 -32.29
C GLN A 234 18.02 -3.07 -33.04
N GLU A 235 18.14 -2.00 -33.84
CA GLU A 235 19.36 -1.63 -34.58
C GLU A 235 20.55 -1.37 -33.64
N PHE A 236 20.34 -0.66 -32.53
CA PHE A 236 21.39 -0.35 -31.55
C PHE A 236 21.84 -1.57 -30.72
N LEU A 237 20.89 -2.43 -30.32
CA LEU A 237 21.15 -3.60 -29.47
C LEU A 237 21.62 -4.82 -30.26
N GLY A 238 21.60 -4.79 -31.59
CA GLY A 238 21.84 -5.96 -32.45
C GLY A 238 20.75 -7.04 -32.35
N ARG A 239 19.61 -6.74 -31.71
CA ARG A 239 18.55 -7.71 -31.41
C ARG A 239 17.42 -7.64 -32.42
N LYS A 240 16.93 -8.81 -32.86
CA LYS A 240 15.77 -8.90 -33.75
C LYS A 240 14.46 -8.52 -33.06
N GLU A 241 14.34 -8.78 -31.77
CA GLU A 241 13.14 -8.56 -30.96
C GLU A 241 13.52 -7.86 -29.65
N LEU A 242 12.53 -7.24 -29.00
CA LEU A 242 12.67 -6.51 -27.74
C LEU A 242 11.65 -7.05 -26.75
N ASP A 243 12.07 -7.22 -25.49
CA ASP A 243 11.27 -7.88 -24.47
C ASP A 243 10.11 -6.99 -23.99
N LYS A 244 8.96 -7.63 -23.78
CA LYS A 244 7.67 -7.00 -23.44
C LYS A 244 6.89 -7.91 -22.48
N HIS A 245 7.56 -8.43 -21.46
CA HIS A 245 6.95 -9.32 -20.45
C HIS A 245 6.15 -8.55 -19.38
N LEU A 246 6.29 -7.22 -19.37
CA LEU A 246 5.59 -6.30 -18.49
C LEU A 246 4.57 -5.48 -19.28
N ASP A 247 3.45 -5.09 -18.64
CA ASP A 247 2.66 -3.99 -19.18
C ASP A 247 3.42 -2.67 -19.02
N ALA A 248 3.48 -1.91 -20.11
CA ALA A 248 4.30 -0.70 -20.21
C ALA A 248 3.73 0.51 -19.44
N ASP A 249 2.46 0.52 -19.04
CA ASP A 249 1.85 1.60 -18.26
C ASP A 249 1.67 1.19 -16.78
N GLU A 250 1.38 -0.08 -16.48
CA GLU A 250 1.03 -0.54 -15.12
C GLU A 250 2.20 -1.12 -14.31
N ALA A 251 3.21 -1.75 -14.93
CA ALA A 251 4.17 -2.57 -14.18
C ALA A 251 4.95 -1.81 -13.10
N THR A 252 5.27 -0.54 -13.35
CA THR A 252 5.96 0.35 -12.41
C THR A 252 5.13 0.61 -11.15
N VAL A 253 3.80 0.79 -11.27
CA VAL A 253 2.91 1.03 -10.13
C VAL A 253 2.52 -0.26 -9.42
N LEU A 254 2.32 -1.37 -10.15
CA LEU A 254 2.08 -2.69 -9.54
C LEU A 254 3.26 -3.12 -8.65
N GLY A 255 4.49 -2.95 -9.13
CA GLY A 255 5.69 -3.21 -8.33
C GLY A 255 5.84 -2.25 -7.15
N ALA A 256 5.41 -0.98 -7.27
CA ALA A 256 5.35 -0.05 -6.15
C ALA A 256 4.31 -0.46 -5.10
N SER A 257 3.16 -1.03 -5.51
CA SER A 257 2.18 -1.64 -4.61
C SER A 257 2.73 -2.88 -3.89
N LEU A 258 3.52 -3.72 -4.57
CA LEU A 258 4.27 -4.81 -3.92
C LEU A 258 5.28 -4.27 -2.89
N HIS A 259 5.94 -3.14 -3.19
CA HIS A 259 6.80 -2.48 -2.21
C HIS A 259 6.00 -1.99 -0.99
N ALA A 260 4.86 -1.32 -1.20
CA ALA A 260 3.98 -0.85 -0.14
C ALA A 260 3.49 -2.00 0.76
N ALA A 261 3.06 -3.11 0.16
CA ALA A 261 2.67 -4.33 0.88
C ALA A 261 3.82 -4.90 1.72
N ASN A 262 5.05 -4.92 1.19
CA ASN A 262 6.24 -5.35 1.92
C ASN A 262 6.71 -4.35 3.00
N LEU A 263 6.13 -3.15 3.07
CA LEU A 263 6.37 -2.14 4.11
C LEU A 263 5.20 -2.01 5.11
N SER A 264 4.12 -2.76 4.92
CA SER A 264 2.94 -2.73 5.79
C SER A 264 2.99 -3.83 6.83
N ASP A 265 2.95 -3.48 8.11
CA ASP A 265 2.85 -4.44 9.21
C ASP A 265 1.56 -5.29 9.16
N GLY A 266 0.55 -4.84 8.41
CA GLY A 266 -0.72 -5.53 8.22
C GLY A 266 -0.77 -6.52 7.05
N ILE A 267 0.25 -6.56 6.17
CA ILE A 267 0.23 -7.40 4.95
C ILE A 267 1.44 -8.33 4.93
N LYS A 268 1.19 -9.64 4.97
CA LYS A 268 2.24 -10.67 4.86
C LYS A 268 2.30 -11.25 3.46
N LEU A 269 3.29 -10.84 2.67
CA LEU A 269 3.56 -11.44 1.35
C LEU A 269 4.10 -12.86 1.50
N ASN A 270 3.47 -13.82 0.82
CA ASN A 270 3.91 -15.23 0.79
C ASN A 270 5.16 -15.44 -0.09
N ARG A 271 5.40 -14.56 -1.07
CA ARG A 271 6.63 -14.53 -1.87
C ARG A 271 7.48 -13.33 -1.45
N LYS A 272 8.77 -13.55 -1.26
CA LYS A 272 9.75 -12.54 -0.87
C LYS A 272 10.67 -12.23 -2.05
N LEU A 273 10.87 -10.94 -2.32
CA LEU A 273 11.79 -10.45 -3.35
C LEU A 273 12.67 -9.35 -2.73
N GLY A 274 13.96 -9.62 -2.60
CA GLY A 274 14.93 -8.65 -2.08
C GLY A 274 15.17 -7.51 -3.07
N MET A 275 14.98 -6.26 -2.64
CA MET A 275 15.26 -5.07 -3.43
C MET A 275 16.54 -4.38 -2.94
N ILE A 276 17.52 -4.22 -3.83
CA ILE A 276 18.74 -3.44 -3.57
C ILE A 276 18.83 -2.30 -4.60
N ASP A 277 18.18 -1.18 -4.28
CA ASP A 277 18.28 0.09 -5.01
C ASP A 277 19.48 0.91 -4.50
N GLY A 278 19.94 1.90 -5.28
CA GLY A 278 21.07 2.76 -4.98
C GLY A 278 20.77 4.25 -5.21
N SER A 279 21.56 5.13 -4.60
CA SER A 279 21.45 6.57 -4.89
C SER A 279 21.86 6.87 -6.33
N THR A 280 20.97 7.50 -7.09
CA THR A 280 21.19 7.85 -8.50
C THR A 280 22.22 8.98 -8.69
N TYR A 281 22.55 9.68 -7.61
CA TYR A 281 23.55 10.73 -7.49
C TYR A 281 24.67 10.32 -6.52
N GLY A 282 25.82 10.98 -6.63
CA GLY A 282 26.80 11.04 -5.55
C GLY A 282 26.58 12.29 -4.69
N PHE A 283 26.89 12.19 -3.39
CA PHE A 283 26.82 13.31 -2.45
C PHE A 283 28.14 13.56 -1.72
N VAL A 284 28.52 14.83 -1.70
CA VAL A 284 29.66 15.41 -1.01
C VAL A 284 29.17 16.22 0.18
N PHE A 285 29.91 16.24 1.28
CA PHE A 285 29.78 17.29 2.30
C PHE A 285 31.00 18.21 2.24
N GLU A 286 30.77 19.49 2.51
CA GLU A 286 31.80 20.52 2.68
C GLU A 286 31.64 21.18 4.05
N LEU A 287 32.77 21.47 4.71
CA LEU A 287 32.84 22.15 5.99
C LEU A 287 33.37 23.58 5.80
N ASP A 288 32.72 24.57 6.39
CA ASP A 288 33.18 25.96 6.40
C ASP A 288 33.13 26.54 7.82
N GLY A 289 34.07 27.42 8.18
CA GLY A 289 34.18 27.93 9.55
C GLY A 289 35.57 28.45 9.94
N VAL A 290 35.63 29.12 11.10
CA VAL A 290 36.82 29.86 11.53
C VAL A 290 37.97 28.93 11.91
N GLY A 291 38.93 28.76 11.00
CA GLY A 291 40.09 27.88 11.19
C GLY A 291 39.96 26.51 10.52
N LEU A 292 38.93 26.31 9.69
CA LEU A 292 38.91 25.25 8.68
C LEU A 292 39.61 25.78 7.42
N LEU A 293 40.42 24.93 6.78
CA LEU A 293 41.07 25.24 5.50
C LEU A 293 40.33 24.50 4.39
N LYS A 294 39.99 25.18 3.28
CA LYS A 294 39.32 24.54 2.15
C LYS A 294 40.28 23.63 1.39
N ASP A 295 40.11 22.33 1.59
CA ASP A 295 41.01 21.25 1.17
C ASP A 295 40.24 19.93 1.00
N GLU A 296 40.94 18.83 0.68
CA GLU A 296 40.31 17.51 0.53
C GLU A 296 39.81 16.90 1.86
N ASN A 297 40.24 17.43 3.02
CA ASN A 297 39.77 16.98 4.33
C ASN A 297 38.42 17.63 4.69
N THR A 298 38.21 18.87 4.30
CA THR A 298 36.97 19.64 4.52
C THR A 298 35.90 19.39 3.46
N ARG A 299 36.26 19.01 2.23
CA ARG A 299 35.30 18.63 1.17
C ARG A 299 35.48 17.18 0.73
N GLN A 300 34.60 16.27 1.18
CA GLN A 300 34.72 14.82 0.92
C GLN A 300 33.47 14.19 0.30
N LEU A 301 33.69 13.25 -0.62
CA LEU A 301 32.66 12.29 -1.04
C LEU A 301 32.25 11.39 0.14
N ILE A 302 30.95 11.30 0.39
CA ILE A 302 30.39 10.48 1.49
C ILE A 302 29.39 9.44 0.99
N VAL A 303 28.60 9.78 -0.03
CA VAL A 303 27.76 8.84 -0.78
C VAL A 303 28.33 8.76 -2.21
N PRO A 304 29.04 7.70 -2.60
CA PRO A 304 29.31 7.47 -4.02
C PRO A 304 28.00 7.10 -4.74
N ARG A 305 27.92 7.38 -6.03
CA ARG A 305 26.76 6.98 -6.84
C ARG A 305 26.55 5.46 -6.80
N MET A 306 25.27 5.04 -6.87
CA MET A 306 24.77 3.67 -6.65
C MET A 306 25.04 3.08 -5.25
N LYS A 307 25.39 3.91 -4.25
CA LYS A 307 25.40 3.49 -2.83
C LYS A 307 24.02 2.99 -2.40
N LYS A 308 23.96 1.78 -1.84
CA LYS A 308 22.72 1.08 -1.44
C LYS A 308 21.81 1.92 -0.54
N LEU A 309 20.50 1.89 -0.81
CA LEU A 309 19.45 2.55 -0.02
C LEU A 309 18.80 1.56 0.98
N PRO A 310 18.52 1.95 2.23
CA PRO A 310 19.08 3.11 2.94
C PRO A 310 20.54 2.87 3.38
N SER A 311 21.26 3.95 3.71
CA SER A 311 22.59 3.88 4.34
C SER A 311 22.70 4.88 5.49
N LYS A 312 23.41 4.51 6.57
CA LYS A 312 23.87 5.43 7.63
C LYS A 312 25.38 5.57 7.58
N MET A 313 25.88 6.78 7.75
CA MET A 313 27.30 7.13 7.63
C MET A 313 27.69 8.11 8.73
N PHE A 314 28.98 8.18 9.04
CA PHE A 314 29.51 9.22 9.91
C PHE A 314 30.89 9.71 9.42
N ARG A 315 31.28 10.88 9.92
CA ARG A 315 32.62 11.46 9.80
C ARG A 315 33.03 12.08 11.14
N SER A 316 34.32 12.10 11.42
CA SER A 316 34.89 12.67 12.64
C SER A 316 35.88 13.75 12.24
N VAL A 317 35.70 14.97 12.76
CA VAL A 317 36.47 16.16 12.41
C VAL A 317 37.16 16.68 13.66
N VAL A 318 38.48 16.87 13.65
CA VAL A 318 39.19 17.52 14.76
C VAL A 318 38.99 19.02 14.64
N HIS A 319 38.11 19.60 15.46
CA HIS A 319 37.83 21.03 15.47
C HIS A 319 37.31 21.48 16.84
N ASN A 320 37.47 22.77 17.15
CA ASN A 320 37.19 23.33 18.48
C ASN A 320 36.33 24.61 18.47
N LYS A 321 35.74 24.96 17.32
CA LYS A 321 34.82 26.09 17.13
C LYS A 321 33.55 25.65 16.43
N ASP A 322 32.54 26.49 16.45
CA ASP A 322 31.28 26.30 15.73
C ASP A 322 31.50 26.51 14.21
N PHE A 323 30.81 25.72 13.38
CA PHE A 323 31.07 25.61 11.94
C PHE A 323 29.80 25.27 11.13
N GLU A 324 29.85 25.43 9.81
CA GLU A 324 28.77 25.08 8.88
C GLU A 324 29.07 23.76 8.14
N VAL A 325 28.04 22.98 7.83
CA VAL A 325 28.08 21.81 6.94
C VAL A 325 27.17 22.05 5.74
N SER A 326 27.76 22.14 4.55
CA SER A 326 27.04 22.18 3.26
C SER A 326 26.97 20.78 2.65
N LEU A 327 25.81 20.37 2.13
CA LEU A 327 25.62 19.12 1.38
C LEU A 327 25.41 19.40 -0.11
N SER A 328 26.19 18.73 -0.95
CA SER A 328 26.24 18.97 -2.41
C SER A 328 26.13 17.70 -3.25
N TYR A 329 25.61 17.83 -4.47
CA TYR A 329 25.81 16.82 -5.52
C TYR A 329 27.30 16.72 -5.90
N GLU A 330 27.75 15.53 -6.28
CA GLU A 330 29.17 15.22 -6.55
C GLU A 330 29.74 15.94 -7.79
N SER A 331 29.01 15.92 -8.92
CA SER A 331 29.44 16.49 -10.21
C SER A 331 28.40 17.45 -10.80
N GLN A 332 28.87 18.41 -11.58
CA GLN A 332 28.05 19.32 -12.40
C GLN A 332 27.45 18.60 -13.63
N ASP A 333 28.10 17.54 -14.12
CA ASP A 333 27.63 16.76 -15.29
C ASP A 333 26.40 15.89 -14.98
N LEU A 334 26.04 15.74 -13.71
CA LEU A 334 24.95 14.90 -13.24
C LEU A 334 24.23 15.56 -12.05
N ILE A 335 23.59 16.69 -12.32
CA ILE A 335 22.67 17.38 -11.40
C ILE A 335 21.20 17.05 -11.73
N PRO A 336 20.26 17.19 -10.77
CA PRO A 336 18.84 17.06 -11.07
C PRO A 336 18.35 18.13 -12.06
N PRO A 337 17.44 17.79 -12.98
CA PRO A 337 16.82 18.76 -13.88
C PRO A 337 16.15 19.91 -13.11
N GLY A 338 16.55 21.14 -13.42
CA GLY A 338 16.05 22.35 -12.74
C GLY A 338 16.80 22.74 -11.44
N ALA A 339 17.79 21.96 -10.99
CA ALA A 339 18.64 22.36 -9.88
C ALA A 339 19.56 23.53 -10.28
N SER A 340 19.46 24.66 -9.57
CA SER A 340 20.25 25.87 -9.83
C SER A 340 21.60 25.91 -9.08
N SER A 341 21.90 24.88 -8.29
CA SER A 341 23.11 24.78 -7.45
C SER A 341 23.48 23.32 -7.21
N LEU A 342 24.78 23.06 -6.99
CA LEU A 342 25.22 21.78 -6.42
C LEU A 342 24.80 21.63 -4.96
N VAL A 343 24.81 22.72 -4.19
CA VAL A 343 24.43 22.75 -2.77
C VAL A 343 22.91 22.66 -2.66
N PHE A 344 22.41 21.65 -1.96
CA PHE A 344 20.96 21.44 -1.74
C PHE A 344 20.57 21.42 -0.27
N ALA A 345 21.53 21.45 0.66
CA ALA A 345 21.26 21.69 2.08
C ALA A 345 22.46 22.34 2.78
N GLN A 346 22.18 23.13 3.82
CA GLN A 346 23.20 23.81 4.65
C GLN A 346 22.80 23.71 6.12
N TYR A 347 23.77 23.53 7.03
CA TYR A 347 23.53 23.30 8.46
C TYR A 347 24.53 24.05 9.36
N ASP A 348 24.05 24.87 10.29
CA ASP A 348 24.86 25.37 11.41
C ASP A 348 25.10 24.26 12.43
N ILE A 349 26.35 24.09 12.87
CA ILE A 349 26.74 23.20 13.96
C ILE A 349 27.26 24.05 15.13
N SER A 350 26.45 24.16 16.18
CA SER A 350 26.71 25.08 17.30
C SER A 350 26.87 24.41 18.67
N GLY A 351 27.62 25.07 19.56
CA GLY A 351 27.96 24.61 20.92
C GLY A 351 29.24 23.76 21.00
N LEU A 352 30.03 23.67 19.92
CA LEU A 352 31.35 23.02 19.95
C LEU A 352 32.40 23.91 20.60
N THR A 353 32.27 25.22 20.44
CA THR A 353 33.12 26.24 21.10
C THR A 353 32.97 26.14 22.62
N ASP A 354 31.76 26.32 23.14
CA ASP A 354 31.42 26.20 24.57
C ASP A 354 31.88 24.85 25.17
N THR A 355 31.68 23.76 24.42
CA THR A 355 32.13 22.42 24.83
C THR A 355 33.66 22.34 24.87
N SER A 356 34.35 22.89 23.88
CA SER A 356 35.80 22.86 23.81
C SER A 356 36.43 23.66 24.95
N GLU A 357 35.91 24.86 25.24
CA GLU A 357 36.35 25.67 26.37
C GLU A 357 36.10 24.95 27.71
N LYS A 358 34.88 24.43 27.92
CA LYS A 358 34.48 23.70 29.14
C LYS A 358 35.33 22.47 29.45
N TYR A 359 35.86 21.79 28.44
CA TYR A 359 36.67 20.58 28.59
C TYR A 359 38.19 20.81 28.39
N SER A 360 38.62 21.98 27.93
CA SER A 360 40.02 22.34 27.70
C SER A 360 40.92 22.22 28.93
N SER A 361 40.37 22.43 30.12
CA SER A 361 41.08 22.41 31.41
C SER A 361 41.24 21.01 32.01
N ARG A 362 40.82 19.95 31.30
CA ARG A 362 40.97 18.55 31.74
C ARG A 362 42.09 17.83 30.99
N ASN A 363 42.54 16.70 31.54
CA ASN A 363 43.56 15.83 30.96
C ASN A 363 43.04 15.08 29.71
N LEU A 364 42.87 15.79 28.59
CA LEU A 364 42.41 15.22 27.32
C LEU A 364 43.33 14.07 26.86
N SER A 365 42.75 12.92 26.50
CA SER A 365 43.48 11.78 25.91
C SER A 365 43.79 11.98 24.42
N SER A 366 43.00 12.81 23.73
CA SER A 366 43.16 13.20 22.34
C SER A 366 42.42 14.53 22.08
N PRO A 367 42.69 15.23 20.96
CA PRO A 367 41.94 16.43 20.59
C PRO A 367 40.43 16.17 20.48
N ILE A 368 39.63 17.16 20.85
CA ILE A 368 38.15 17.10 20.75
C ILE A 368 37.73 16.96 19.28
N LYS A 369 36.69 16.15 19.04
CA LYS A 369 36.23 15.79 17.69
C LYS A 369 34.74 16.05 17.53
N ALA A 370 34.33 16.66 16.42
CA ALA A 370 32.95 16.69 15.99
C ALA A 370 32.64 15.43 15.17
N ASN A 371 31.79 14.57 15.69
CA ASN A 371 31.22 13.44 14.96
C ASN A 371 29.92 13.90 14.26
N LEU A 372 29.96 13.98 12.94
CA LEU A 372 28.80 14.25 12.08
C LEU A 372 28.17 12.91 11.67
N HIS A 373 26.87 12.74 11.91
CA HIS A 373 26.11 11.54 11.56
C HIS A 373 25.12 11.86 10.44
N PHE A 374 25.24 11.18 9.31
CA PHE A 374 24.44 11.41 8.11
C PHE A 374 23.60 10.18 7.78
N SER A 375 22.39 10.38 7.25
CA SER A 375 21.60 9.30 6.65
C SER A 375 21.31 9.55 5.18
N LEU A 376 21.14 8.44 4.47
CA LEU A 376 20.62 8.32 3.13
C LEU A 376 19.37 7.44 3.26
N SER A 377 18.19 8.04 3.18
CA SER A 377 16.92 7.36 3.48
C SER A 377 16.53 6.36 2.38
N ARG A 378 15.55 5.49 2.66
CA ARG A 378 14.97 4.59 1.65
C ARG A 378 14.43 5.36 0.44
N SER A 379 13.86 6.54 0.70
CA SER A 379 13.33 7.47 -0.31
C SER A 379 14.42 8.22 -1.10
N GLY A 380 15.71 7.94 -0.89
CA GLY A 380 16.83 8.57 -1.61
C GLY A 380 17.19 9.98 -1.15
N ILE A 381 16.71 10.42 0.02
CA ILE A 381 17.05 11.74 0.60
C ILE A 381 18.33 11.60 1.43
N PHE A 382 19.32 12.46 1.17
CA PHE A 382 20.53 12.60 1.99
C PHE A 382 20.40 13.78 2.95
N SER A 383 20.80 13.60 4.21
CA SER A 383 20.71 14.60 5.27
C SER A 383 21.75 14.40 6.37
N LEU A 384 22.06 15.48 7.09
CA LEU A 384 22.77 15.41 8.37
C LEU A 384 21.73 15.19 9.49
N ASP A 385 21.80 14.05 10.18
CA ASP A 385 20.83 13.66 11.21
C ASP A 385 21.11 14.37 12.55
N ARG A 386 22.38 14.43 12.94
CA ARG A 386 22.86 15.03 14.20
C ARG A 386 24.38 15.20 14.20
N ALA A 387 24.87 16.02 15.11
CA ALA A 387 26.29 16.15 15.44
C ALA A 387 26.52 15.91 16.95
N GLU A 388 27.65 15.33 17.32
CA GLU A 388 28.07 15.12 18.71
C GLU A 388 29.56 15.50 18.88
N ALA A 389 29.90 16.26 19.92
CA ALA A 389 31.27 16.49 20.32
C ALA A 389 31.75 15.30 21.16
N VAL A 390 32.88 14.71 20.79
CA VAL A 390 33.53 13.59 21.48
C VAL A 390 34.75 14.10 22.21
N ILE A 391 34.77 13.87 23.52
CA ILE A 391 35.84 14.30 24.44
C ILE A 391 36.39 13.05 25.14
N GLU A 392 37.63 12.69 24.82
CA GLU A 392 38.34 11.60 25.51
C GLU A 392 39.19 12.19 26.64
N ILE A 393 39.05 11.68 27.87
CA ILE A 393 39.72 12.21 29.06
C ILE A 393 40.44 11.07 29.80
N THR A 394 41.66 11.34 30.22
CA THR A 394 42.52 10.44 30.98
C THR A 394 42.39 10.74 32.47
N GLU A 395 41.67 9.90 33.21
CA GLU A 395 41.46 10.07 34.65
C GLU A 395 42.10 8.91 35.43
N TRP A 396 42.75 9.21 36.56
CA TRP A 396 43.21 8.18 37.48
C TRP A 396 42.01 7.61 38.22
N VAL A 397 41.79 6.30 38.08
CA VAL A 397 40.70 5.58 38.74
C VAL A 397 41.31 4.55 39.69
N GLU A 398 40.86 4.56 40.93
CA GLU A 398 41.24 3.57 41.92
C GLU A 398 40.55 2.24 41.65
N VAL A 399 41.34 1.18 41.47
CA VAL A 399 40.87 -0.17 41.17
C VAL A 399 41.32 -1.11 42.29
N PRO A 400 40.40 -1.92 42.88
CA PRO A 400 40.79 -2.93 43.86
C PRO A 400 41.78 -3.94 43.27
N ARG A 401 42.84 -4.25 44.01
CA ARG A 401 43.78 -5.32 43.62
C ARG A 401 43.10 -6.67 43.76
N LYS A 402 43.00 -7.44 42.67
CA LYS A 402 42.79 -8.89 42.73
C LYS A 402 44.13 -9.57 43.02
N ASN A 403 44.13 -10.53 43.93
CA ASN A 403 45.30 -11.35 44.21
C ASN A 403 45.65 -12.20 42.98
N LEU A 404 46.93 -12.19 42.60
CA LEU A 404 47.54 -13.21 41.77
C LEU A 404 48.22 -14.21 42.71
N THR A 405 47.78 -15.47 42.70
CA THR A 405 48.47 -16.56 43.39
C THR A 405 49.59 -17.10 42.51
N VAL A 406 50.80 -17.08 43.06
CA VAL A 406 52.09 -17.47 42.48
C VAL A 406 52.87 -18.05 43.66
N ASP A 407 53.48 -19.24 43.64
CA ASP A 407 53.52 -20.34 42.66
C ASP A 407 53.56 -21.65 43.49
N ASN A 408 53.60 -22.82 42.84
CA ASN A 408 54.37 -23.93 43.43
C ASN A 408 55.10 -24.74 42.35
N SER A 409 56.41 -24.52 42.24
CA SER A 409 57.27 -25.09 41.20
C SER A 409 58.17 -26.19 41.76
N THR A 410 58.34 -27.31 41.04
CA THR A 410 59.50 -28.18 41.28
C THR A 410 59.80 -29.12 40.11
N SER A 411 61.06 -29.07 39.65
CA SER A 411 61.83 -30.16 39.04
C SER A 411 61.41 -30.71 37.66
N ALA A 412 62.36 -31.41 37.01
CA ALA A 412 62.30 -31.80 35.61
C ALA A 412 62.79 -33.24 35.36
N ALA A 413 62.55 -33.71 34.12
CA ALA A 413 63.09 -34.91 33.46
C ALA A 413 62.60 -36.31 33.92
N GLY A 414 61.96 -37.04 33.00
CA GLY A 414 61.59 -38.45 33.14
C GLY A 414 60.96 -39.07 31.88
N SER A 415 61.72 -39.93 31.19
CA SER A 415 61.34 -40.97 30.20
C SER A 415 60.05 -40.90 29.35
N ALA A 416 60.25 -40.62 28.05
CA ALA A 416 60.11 -41.56 26.92
C ALA A 416 58.82 -42.36 26.59
N ASN A 417 58.51 -42.37 25.28
CA ASN A 417 57.81 -43.37 24.44
C ASN A 417 56.27 -43.39 24.30
N ASN A 418 55.84 -43.22 23.02
CA ASN A 418 54.69 -43.84 22.32
C ASN A 418 53.25 -43.48 22.78
N THR A 419 52.23 -43.33 21.91
CA THR A 419 52.10 -43.48 20.43
C THR A 419 50.89 -42.65 19.93
N ASP A 420 50.85 -42.32 18.63
CA ASP A 420 49.70 -42.29 17.67
C ASP A 420 48.26 -41.94 18.16
N ALA A 421 47.43 -41.11 17.50
CA ALA A 421 47.52 -40.47 16.17
C ALA A 421 46.54 -39.27 15.98
N ASP A 422 46.76 -38.57 14.85
CA ASP A 422 45.79 -37.99 13.90
C ASP A 422 45.11 -36.59 14.03
N ALA A 423 45.07 -35.94 12.85
CA ALA A 423 44.07 -35.03 12.24
C ALA A 423 43.54 -33.70 12.87
N ARG A 424 44.13 -32.60 12.35
CA ARG A 424 43.49 -31.46 11.61
C ARG A 424 42.52 -30.44 12.26
N ASP A 425 42.77 -29.19 11.82
CA ASP A 425 42.04 -27.92 11.93
C ASP A 425 40.50 -27.93 11.96
N ALA A 426 39.91 -27.07 12.82
CA ALA A 426 39.31 -25.78 12.41
C ALA A 426 38.78 -24.95 13.62
N PRO A 427 38.80 -23.61 13.59
CA PRO A 427 38.11 -22.76 14.56
C PRO A 427 36.77 -22.19 14.01
N GLU A 428 35.74 -22.09 14.86
CA GLU A 428 34.50 -21.34 14.58
C GLU A 428 34.24 -20.23 15.61
N GLU A 429 33.41 -19.26 15.22
CA GLU A 429 32.95 -18.15 16.05
C GLU A 429 31.88 -18.60 17.05
N ASN A 430 31.69 -17.87 18.17
CA ASN A 430 30.48 -17.04 18.28
C ASN A 430 30.43 -16.00 19.41
N ASN A 431 29.41 -15.15 19.30
CA ASN A 431 28.93 -14.14 20.24
C ASN A 431 28.19 -14.77 21.43
N ASP A 432 27.94 -14.00 22.50
CA ASP A 432 26.55 -13.67 22.84
C ASP A 432 26.40 -12.38 23.69
N LYS A 433 25.14 -12.01 23.98
CA LYS A 433 24.67 -10.75 24.58
C LYS A 433 24.54 -10.78 26.11
N LEU A 434 24.34 -9.57 26.66
CA LEU A 434 23.71 -9.34 27.96
C LEU A 434 22.20 -9.64 27.90
N GLU A 435 21.59 -10.05 29.02
CA GLU A 435 20.73 -9.20 29.88
C GLU A 435 20.60 -9.82 31.29
N THR A 436 20.36 -9.00 32.32
CA THR A 436 19.97 -9.44 33.67
C THR A 436 19.17 -8.37 34.40
N SER A 437 18.15 -8.77 35.18
CA SER A 437 17.32 -7.87 35.98
C SER A 437 17.06 -8.37 37.41
N ASN A 438 17.31 -7.50 38.38
CA ASN A 438 16.91 -7.46 39.81
C ASN A 438 16.10 -8.62 40.44
N GLY A 439 16.51 -9.04 41.65
CA GLY A 439 15.67 -9.76 42.62
C GLY A 439 16.44 -10.03 43.93
N SER A 440 15.87 -9.68 45.09
CA SER A 440 16.59 -9.67 46.38
C SER A 440 16.20 -10.79 47.36
N GLY A 441 17.22 -11.37 48.00
CA GLY A 441 17.26 -11.52 49.47
C GLY A 441 16.67 -12.78 50.12
N ASN A 442 17.54 -13.62 50.70
CA ASN A 442 17.58 -13.82 52.17
C ASN A 442 18.81 -14.65 52.61
N LEU A 443 19.15 -14.57 53.90
CA LEU A 443 20.20 -15.30 54.61
C LEU A 443 19.72 -15.64 56.03
N PRO A 444 20.26 -16.69 56.65
CA PRO A 444 20.50 -16.65 58.09
C PRO A 444 21.92 -17.06 58.49
N ASP A 445 22.62 -16.11 59.13
CA ASP A 445 23.34 -16.22 60.42
C ASP A 445 24.31 -17.39 60.70
N SER A 446 25.56 -17.06 61.07
CA SER A 446 26.13 -17.45 62.38
C SER A 446 27.53 -16.87 62.68
N SER A 447 27.70 -16.37 63.90
CA SER A 447 28.94 -16.26 64.71
C SER A 447 30.17 -15.49 64.15
N ALA A 448 30.51 -14.41 64.84
CA ALA A 448 31.68 -13.57 64.64
C ALA A 448 33.04 -14.23 65.01
N ASN A 449 34.12 -13.66 64.49
CA ASN A 449 35.37 -13.48 65.24
C ASN A 449 36.06 -12.17 64.80
N GLU A 450 36.80 -11.50 65.69
CA GLU A 450 37.21 -10.10 65.50
C GLU A 450 38.56 -9.88 64.78
N SER A 451 38.71 -8.66 64.24
CA SER A 451 39.98 -7.97 63.94
C SER A 451 41.00 -8.68 63.03
N ASN A 452 40.93 -8.37 61.73
CA ASN A 452 42.07 -7.79 61.00
C ASN A 452 41.65 -7.28 59.61
N THR A 453 41.20 -6.02 59.54
CA THR A 453 41.02 -5.29 58.29
C THR A 453 42.39 -4.94 57.69
N VAL A 454 42.94 -5.86 56.90
CA VAL A 454 44.00 -5.51 55.95
C VAL A 454 43.37 -4.62 54.88
N GLU A 455 43.75 -3.35 54.82
CA GLU A 455 43.33 -2.46 53.74
C GLU A 455 43.81 -3.03 52.39
N LEU A 456 42.87 -3.47 51.55
CA LEU A 456 43.14 -3.89 50.18
C LEU A 456 43.46 -2.65 49.33
N GLY A 457 44.69 -2.14 49.48
CA GLY A 457 45.16 -0.89 48.91
C GLY A 457 44.81 -0.75 47.43
N THR A 458 44.06 0.31 47.13
CA THR A 458 43.59 0.61 45.78
C THR A 458 44.75 0.94 44.85
N GLU A 459 44.77 0.31 43.68
CA GLU A 459 45.77 0.62 42.67
C GLU A 459 45.22 1.71 41.75
N LYS A 460 45.86 2.89 41.73
CA LYS A 460 45.52 3.98 40.82
C LYS A 460 45.89 3.58 39.39
N LYS A 461 44.89 3.21 38.58
CA LYS A 461 45.07 2.88 37.16
C LYS A 461 44.55 4.00 36.28
N LEU A 462 45.32 4.27 35.24
CA LEU A 462 45.03 5.32 34.27
C LEU A 462 43.91 4.85 33.33
N LYS A 463 42.69 5.41 33.46
CA LYS A 463 41.52 4.99 32.68
C LYS A 463 41.07 6.10 31.74
N LYS A 464 40.97 5.77 30.45
CA LYS A 464 40.32 6.65 29.45
C LYS A 464 38.79 6.60 29.64
N ARG A 465 38.15 7.77 29.63
CA ARG A 465 36.70 7.97 29.64
C ARG A 465 36.32 8.80 28.42
N THR A 466 35.29 8.38 27.69
CA THR A 466 34.80 9.10 26.50
C THR A 466 33.46 9.73 26.83
N PHE A 467 33.40 11.05 26.79
CA PHE A 467 32.16 11.83 26.92
C PHE A 467 31.64 12.20 25.53
N ARG A 468 30.32 12.23 25.38
CA ARG A 468 29.65 12.70 24.17
C ARG A 468 28.67 13.81 24.55
N VAL A 469 28.77 14.95 23.87
CA VAL A 469 27.88 16.10 24.07
C VAL A 469 27.15 16.33 22.75
N ALA A 470 25.81 16.35 22.76
CA ALA A 470 25.04 16.64 21.55
C ALA A 470 25.27 18.10 21.12
N LEU A 471 25.59 18.31 19.85
CA LEU A 471 25.75 19.64 19.26
C LEU A 471 24.42 20.09 18.64
N LYS A 472 24.15 21.39 18.66
CA LYS A 472 22.91 21.96 18.12
C LYS A 472 23.05 22.15 16.61
N VAL A 473 22.34 21.32 15.85
CA VAL A 473 22.23 21.39 14.39
C VAL A 473 21.03 22.26 14.00
N ILE A 474 21.20 23.22 13.08
CA ILE A 474 20.10 24.04 12.54
C ILE A 474 20.19 24.03 11.01
N GLU A 475 19.14 23.59 10.32
CA GLU A 475 19.10 23.65 8.86
C GLU A 475 18.85 25.09 8.36
N LYS A 476 19.71 25.57 7.46
CA LYS A 476 19.73 26.91 6.83
C LYS A 476 19.40 26.90 5.34
N THR A 477 19.13 25.73 4.76
CA THR A 477 18.88 25.48 3.33
C THR A 477 18.04 26.56 2.66
N THR A 478 18.61 27.24 1.66
CA THR A 478 17.93 28.25 0.84
C THR A 478 17.62 27.72 -0.56
N GLY A 479 16.61 28.27 -1.22
CA GLY A 479 16.21 27.85 -2.57
C GLY A 479 15.38 26.55 -2.61
N PRO A 480 15.46 25.77 -3.71
CA PRO A 480 14.69 24.53 -3.87
C PRO A 480 14.95 23.52 -2.74
N GLY A 481 13.88 22.90 -2.23
CA GLY A 481 13.99 21.90 -1.14
C GLY A 481 14.11 22.48 0.27
N MET A 482 14.01 23.80 0.43
CA MET A 482 13.80 24.46 1.73
C MET A 482 12.55 23.90 2.45
N PRO A 483 12.62 23.58 3.75
CA PRO A 483 11.44 23.22 4.55
C PRO A 483 10.42 24.37 4.60
N ILE A 484 9.14 24.08 4.30
CA ILE A 484 8.08 25.11 4.35
C ILE A 484 7.86 25.56 5.81
N PRO A 485 7.82 26.87 6.11
CA PRO A 485 7.49 27.37 7.45
C PRO A 485 6.13 26.85 7.94
N LYS A 486 6.03 26.51 9.23
CA LYS A 486 4.82 25.90 9.83
C LYS A 486 3.55 26.71 9.59
N GLU A 487 3.66 28.03 9.60
CA GLU A 487 2.54 28.95 9.34
C GLU A 487 2.06 28.88 7.88
N SER A 488 2.98 28.98 6.92
CA SER A 488 2.69 28.84 5.49
C SER A 488 2.17 27.45 5.12
N PHE A 489 2.65 26.40 5.79
CA PHE A 489 2.13 25.05 5.64
C PHE A 489 0.68 24.94 6.17
N ALA A 490 0.39 25.52 7.34
CA ALA A 490 -0.97 25.55 7.89
C ALA A 490 -1.94 26.39 7.04
N GLU A 491 -1.47 27.49 6.44
CA GLU A 491 -2.24 28.26 5.46
C GLU A 491 -2.53 27.44 4.19
N ALA A 492 -1.50 26.81 3.61
CA ALA A 492 -1.64 25.96 2.43
C ALA A 492 -2.61 24.79 2.67
N LYS A 493 -2.58 24.19 3.86
CA LYS A 493 -3.52 23.14 4.27
C LYS A 493 -4.96 23.65 4.37
N ARG A 494 -5.21 24.76 5.09
CA ARG A 494 -6.54 25.40 5.17
C ARG A 494 -7.09 25.76 3.78
N LYS A 495 -6.22 26.25 2.88
CA LYS A 495 -6.57 26.60 1.51
C LYS A 495 -6.93 25.37 0.66
N LEU A 496 -6.28 24.23 0.90
CA LEU A 496 -6.63 22.95 0.28
C LEU A 496 -7.99 22.46 0.80
N GLU A 497 -8.17 22.39 2.13
CA GLU A 497 -9.42 21.98 2.78
C GLU A 497 -10.64 22.83 2.32
N ALA A 498 -10.45 24.13 2.12
CA ALA A 498 -11.48 25.03 1.60
C ALA A 498 -11.84 24.80 0.12
N LEU A 499 -10.90 24.29 -0.69
CA LEU A 499 -11.15 23.90 -2.08
C LEU A 499 -11.81 22.52 -2.13
N ASP A 500 -11.31 21.55 -1.35
CA ASP A 500 -11.90 20.21 -1.22
C ASP A 500 -13.38 20.28 -0.82
N LYS A 501 -13.73 21.20 0.10
CA LYS A 501 -15.12 21.43 0.50
C LYS A 501 -15.97 21.89 -0.69
N LYS A 502 -15.48 22.83 -1.50
CA LYS A 502 -16.20 23.32 -2.69
C LYS A 502 -16.34 22.24 -3.77
N ASP A 503 -15.32 21.41 -3.98
CA ASP A 503 -15.38 20.30 -4.94
C ASP A 503 -16.25 19.14 -4.44
N ALA A 504 -16.41 18.96 -3.12
CA ALA A 504 -17.40 18.05 -2.54
C ALA A 504 -18.84 18.60 -2.65
N GLU A 505 -19.03 19.89 -2.35
CA GLU A 505 -20.31 20.60 -2.49
C GLU A 505 -20.81 20.59 -3.94
N ARG A 506 -19.95 20.96 -4.91
CA ARG A 506 -20.26 20.90 -6.34
C ARG A 506 -20.65 19.49 -6.81
N ARG A 507 -19.94 18.45 -6.35
CA ARG A 507 -20.29 17.06 -6.67
C ARG A 507 -21.65 16.68 -6.09
N ARG A 508 -21.92 17.01 -4.83
CA ARG A 508 -23.21 16.76 -4.17
C ARG A 508 -24.36 17.48 -4.88
N THR A 509 -24.19 18.73 -5.30
CA THR A 509 -25.20 19.47 -6.07
C THR A 509 -25.49 18.77 -7.41
N ALA A 510 -24.46 18.38 -8.16
CA ALA A 510 -24.64 17.67 -9.43
C ALA A 510 -25.27 16.27 -9.26
N GLU A 511 -24.86 15.53 -8.23
CA GLU A 511 -25.44 14.23 -7.88
C GLU A 511 -26.93 14.36 -7.53
N LEU A 512 -27.31 15.34 -6.72
CA LEU A 512 -28.71 15.58 -6.35
C LEU A 512 -29.56 16.11 -7.52
N LYS A 513 -28.98 16.92 -8.42
CA LYS A 513 -29.63 17.32 -9.67
C LYS A 513 -29.93 16.09 -10.54
N ASN A 514 -28.93 15.24 -10.79
CA ASN A 514 -29.08 14.01 -11.56
C ASN A 514 -30.07 13.03 -10.90
N ASN A 515 -30.06 12.92 -9.57
CA ASN A 515 -30.99 12.05 -8.83
C ASN A 515 -32.44 12.57 -8.89
N LEU A 516 -32.65 13.90 -8.90
CA LEU A 516 -33.96 14.51 -9.11
C LEU A 516 -34.46 14.26 -10.54
N GLU A 517 -33.63 14.57 -11.54
CA GLU A 517 -33.92 14.38 -12.96
C GLU A 517 -34.25 12.91 -13.28
N GLY A 518 -33.42 11.97 -12.81
CA GLY A 518 -33.65 10.54 -12.95
C GLY A 518 -34.90 10.03 -12.21
N TYR A 519 -35.23 10.58 -11.05
CA TYR A 519 -36.48 10.26 -10.34
C TYR A 519 -37.70 10.76 -11.13
N ILE A 520 -37.64 11.97 -11.71
CA ILE A 520 -38.72 12.52 -12.53
C ILE A 520 -38.98 11.62 -13.74
N TYR A 521 -37.96 11.34 -14.57
CA TYR A 521 -38.15 10.53 -15.78
C TYR A 521 -38.60 9.10 -15.48
N SER A 522 -37.97 8.42 -14.52
CA SER A 522 -38.37 7.05 -14.14
C SER A 522 -39.73 6.99 -13.44
N THR A 523 -40.22 8.08 -12.86
CA THR A 523 -41.58 8.16 -12.30
C THR A 523 -42.61 8.41 -13.41
N LYS A 524 -42.35 9.34 -14.34
CA LYS A 524 -43.26 9.64 -15.46
C LYS A 524 -43.51 8.41 -16.33
N ASP A 525 -42.47 7.63 -16.62
CA ASP A 525 -42.54 6.37 -17.35
C ASP A 525 -43.44 5.34 -16.63
N LYS A 526 -43.16 5.05 -15.35
CA LYS A 526 -43.97 4.15 -14.51
C LYS A 526 -45.44 4.56 -14.43
N LEU A 527 -45.72 5.83 -14.18
CA LEU A 527 -47.10 6.35 -14.08
C LEU A 527 -47.88 6.27 -15.40
N GLY A 528 -47.19 6.15 -16.54
CA GLY A 528 -47.79 5.92 -17.85
C GLY A 528 -48.15 4.46 -18.17
N SER A 529 -47.77 3.51 -17.32
CA SER A 529 -48.02 2.08 -17.54
C SER A 529 -49.30 1.58 -16.84
N GLU A 530 -50.03 0.67 -17.50
CA GLU A 530 -51.31 0.11 -17.05
C GLU A 530 -51.20 -0.62 -15.69
N GLU A 531 -50.01 -1.09 -15.33
CA GLU A 531 -49.78 -1.85 -14.09
C GLU A 531 -50.04 -1.00 -12.84
N PHE A 532 -49.72 0.30 -12.90
CA PHE A 532 -49.89 1.25 -11.79
C PHE A 532 -51.35 1.66 -11.53
N GLU A 533 -52.28 1.30 -12.42
CA GLU A 533 -53.72 1.55 -12.21
C GLU A 533 -54.27 0.75 -11.02
N ASN A 534 -53.68 -0.40 -10.72
CA ASN A 534 -54.07 -1.27 -9.60
C ASN A 534 -53.75 -0.66 -8.23
N VAL A 535 -52.80 0.28 -8.17
CA VAL A 535 -52.23 0.82 -6.90
C VAL A 535 -52.41 2.32 -6.71
N SER A 536 -52.92 3.04 -7.71
CA SER A 536 -53.15 4.48 -7.65
C SER A 536 -54.51 4.85 -8.25
N SER A 537 -55.17 5.89 -7.73
CA SER A 537 -56.32 6.46 -8.43
C SER A 537 -55.86 7.33 -9.61
N GLU A 538 -56.70 7.45 -10.64
CA GLU A 538 -56.42 8.32 -11.80
C GLU A 538 -56.11 9.77 -11.36
N GLN A 539 -56.86 10.29 -10.40
CA GLN A 539 -56.66 11.61 -9.78
C GLN A 539 -55.30 11.73 -9.06
N GLN A 540 -54.82 10.66 -8.41
CA GLN A 540 -53.48 10.63 -7.82
C GLN A 540 -52.40 10.62 -8.91
N ARG A 541 -52.58 9.87 -10.01
CA ARG A 541 -51.64 9.87 -11.15
C ARG A 541 -51.57 11.25 -11.80
N GLN A 542 -52.72 11.85 -12.13
CA GLN A 542 -52.81 13.16 -12.77
C GLN A 542 -52.16 14.26 -11.92
N SER A 543 -52.55 14.39 -10.64
CA SER A 543 -52.00 15.43 -9.75
C SER A 543 -50.49 15.24 -9.48
N PHE A 544 -49.99 14.00 -9.45
CA PHE A 544 -48.56 13.75 -9.34
C PHE A 544 -47.82 14.06 -10.65
N MET A 545 -48.41 13.73 -11.82
CA MET A 545 -47.87 14.04 -13.14
C MET A 545 -47.76 15.56 -13.37
N GLU A 546 -48.77 16.32 -12.97
CA GLU A 546 -48.73 17.80 -12.95
C GLU A 546 -47.54 18.30 -12.13
N LYS A 547 -47.33 17.76 -10.93
CA LYS A 547 -46.23 18.14 -10.05
C LYS A 547 -44.84 17.69 -10.53
N LEU A 548 -44.78 16.58 -11.26
CA LEU A 548 -43.57 16.13 -11.96
C LEU A 548 -43.25 17.00 -13.18
N ASN A 549 -44.24 17.63 -13.81
CA ASN A 549 -44.02 18.68 -14.81
C ASN A 549 -43.53 19.97 -14.14
N GLU A 550 -44.20 20.44 -13.08
CA GLU A 550 -43.83 21.65 -12.30
C GLU A 550 -42.34 21.63 -11.88
N VAL A 551 -41.85 20.49 -11.38
CA VAL A 551 -40.47 20.36 -10.93
C VAL A 551 -39.48 20.16 -12.09
N GLU A 552 -39.90 19.62 -13.24
CA GLU A 552 -39.07 19.57 -14.47
C GLU A 552 -38.94 20.95 -15.12
N ASP A 553 -40.04 21.69 -15.25
CA ASP A 553 -40.04 23.06 -15.77
C ASP A 553 -39.16 23.96 -14.90
N TRP A 554 -39.22 23.80 -13.57
CA TRP A 554 -38.29 24.46 -12.65
C TRP A 554 -36.83 24.03 -12.88
N LEU A 555 -36.54 22.74 -13.06
CA LEU A 555 -35.19 22.19 -13.26
C LEU A 555 -34.46 22.80 -14.47
N TYR A 556 -35.23 23.16 -15.51
CA TYR A 556 -34.75 23.81 -16.75
C TYR A 556 -34.91 25.34 -16.76
N THR A 557 -35.36 25.95 -15.67
CA THR A 557 -35.47 27.41 -15.51
C THR A 557 -34.74 27.90 -14.26
N ASP A 558 -35.44 28.21 -13.17
CA ASP A 558 -34.83 28.72 -11.92
C ASP A 558 -33.91 27.69 -11.23
N GLY A 559 -34.01 26.42 -11.61
CA GLY A 559 -33.24 25.29 -11.10
C GLY A 559 -31.89 25.03 -11.78
N GLU A 560 -31.40 25.91 -12.66
CA GLU A 560 -30.07 25.71 -13.28
C GLU A 560 -28.94 25.80 -12.23
N ASP A 561 -28.91 26.89 -11.46
CA ASP A 561 -27.90 27.24 -10.45
C ASP A 561 -28.29 26.91 -8.99
N ALA A 562 -29.38 26.14 -8.78
CA ALA A 562 -29.94 25.88 -7.45
C ALA A 562 -29.00 25.07 -6.53
N SER A 563 -29.20 25.20 -5.21
CA SER A 563 -28.36 24.54 -4.21
C SER A 563 -28.66 23.05 -4.05
N ALA A 564 -27.68 22.30 -3.51
CA ALA A 564 -27.85 20.90 -3.11
C ALA A 564 -29.06 20.68 -2.17
N THR A 565 -29.39 21.66 -1.33
CA THR A 565 -30.55 21.58 -0.42
C THR A 565 -31.87 21.70 -1.21
N GLU A 566 -31.96 22.61 -2.17
CA GLU A 566 -33.17 22.84 -2.97
C GLU A 566 -33.51 21.68 -3.91
N PHE A 567 -32.49 20.98 -4.43
CA PHE A 567 -32.67 19.71 -5.15
C PHE A 567 -33.12 18.58 -4.22
N GLN A 568 -32.55 18.48 -3.02
CA GLN A 568 -32.94 17.48 -2.00
C GLN A 568 -34.40 17.68 -1.56
N GLU A 569 -34.80 18.90 -1.21
CA GLU A 569 -36.16 19.24 -0.78
C GLU A 569 -37.20 18.90 -1.84
N ARG A 570 -36.92 19.19 -3.12
CA ARG A 570 -37.80 18.83 -4.25
C ARG A 570 -37.85 17.32 -4.49
N LEU A 571 -36.72 16.63 -4.40
CA LEU A 571 -36.67 15.17 -4.51
C LEU A 571 -37.49 14.50 -3.38
N ASP A 572 -37.36 14.98 -2.15
CA ASP A 572 -38.10 14.46 -1.00
C ASP A 572 -39.60 14.81 -1.07
N MET A 573 -39.96 15.98 -1.62
CA MET A 573 -41.35 16.35 -1.93
C MET A 573 -42.00 15.42 -2.98
N LEU A 574 -41.26 15.00 -4.01
CA LEU A 574 -41.76 14.05 -5.00
C LEU A 574 -41.82 12.63 -4.41
N LYS A 575 -40.80 12.20 -3.67
CA LYS A 575 -40.76 10.91 -2.98
C LYS A 575 -41.88 10.71 -1.97
N ALA A 576 -42.26 11.75 -1.23
CA ALA A 576 -43.40 11.71 -0.31
C ALA A 576 -44.73 11.36 -1.00
N ILE A 577 -44.83 11.51 -2.33
CA ILE A 577 -46.00 11.15 -3.15
C ILE A 577 -45.76 9.82 -3.89
N GLY A 578 -44.60 9.66 -4.53
CA GLY A 578 -44.28 8.52 -5.39
C GLY A 578 -43.88 7.25 -4.67
N ASP A 579 -43.05 7.34 -3.62
CA ASP A 579 -42.54 6.15 -2.92
C ASP A 579 -43.68 5.36 -2.25
N PRO A 580 -44.74 5.98 -1.67
CA PRO A 580 -45.94 5.26 -1.24
C PRO A 580 -46.70 4.55 -2.37
N ILE A 581 -46.59 4.98 -3.64
CA ILE A 581 -47.19 4.31 -4.80
C ILE A 581 -46.31 3.15 -5.25
N PHE A 582 -44.99 3.35 -5.37
CA PHE A 582 -44.03 2.30 -5.70
C PHE A 582 -44.04 1.17 -4.67
N PHE A 583 -44.12 1.50 -3.38
CA PHE A 583 -44.26 0.52 -2.31
C PHE A 583 -45.54 -0.34 -2.44
N ARG A 584 -46.68 0.27 -2.82
CA ARG A 584 -47.93 -0.48 -3.09
C ARG A 584 -47.76 -1.43 -4.29
N TYR A 585 -47.03 -1.02 -5.33
CA TYR A 585 -46.75 -1.81 -6.52
C TYR A 585 -45.84 -3.01 -6.21
N GLU A 586 -44.74 -2.82 -5.47
CA GLU A 586 -43.86 -3.90 -5.02
C GLU A 586 -44.63 -4.92 -4.14
N GLU A 587 -45.51 -4.43 -3.26
CA GLU A 587 -46.41 -5.25 -2.43
C GLU A 587 -47.62 -5.86 -3.18
N LEU A 588 -47.75 -5.71 -4.51
CA LEU A 588 -48.63 -6.55 -5.33
C LEU A 588 -48.03 -7.92 -5.60
N THR A 589 -46.72 -8.02 -5.84
CA THR A 589 -46.05 -9.26 -6.26
C THR A 589 -45.28 -9.90 -5.10
N ALA A 590 -44.57 -9.11 -4.29
CA ALA A 590 -43.80 -9.60 -3.17
C ALA A 590 -44.68 -10.22 -2.07
N ARG A 591 -45.87 -9.66 -1.84
CA ARG A 591 -46.76 -10.08 -0.74
C ARG A 591 -47.44 -11.44 -0.99
N PRO A 592 -48.03 -11.74 -2.18
CA PRO A 592 -48.46 -13.10 -2.50
C PRO A 592 -47.31 -14.11 -2.45
N ALA A 593 -46.12 -13.76 -2.94
CA ALA A 593 -44.95 -14.64 -2.88
C ALA A 593 -44.51 -14.95 -1.43
N ALA A 594 -44.50 -13.94 -0.56
CA ALA A 594 -44.21 -14.11 0.87
C ALA A 594 -45.26 -14.97 1.58
N SER A 595 -46.56 -14.74 1.32
CA SER A 595 -47.65 -15.57 1.84
C SER A 595 -47.58 -17.00 1.33
N GLU A 596 -47.22 -17.24 0.06
CA GLU A 596 -47.08 -18.58 -0.49
C GLU A 596 -45.86 -19.33 0.06
N HIS A 597 -44.76 -18.63 0.30
CA HIS A 597 -43.58 -19.15 1.01
C HIS A 597 -43.93 -19.52 2.46
N ALA A 598 -44.65 -18.65 3.19
CA ALA A 598 -45.15 -18.95 4.53
C ALA A 598 -46.08 -20.16 4.55
N ARG A 599 -46.96 -20.31 3.53
CA ARG A 599 -47.85 -21.47 3.35
C ARG A 599 -47.07 -22.78 3.12
N LYS A 600 -46.04 -22.75 2.26
CA LYS A 600 -45.16 -23.91 2.00
C LYS A 600 -44.46 -24.36 3.28
N TYR A 601 -43.80 -23.42 3.97
CA TYR A 601 -43.11 -23.71 5.23
C TYR A 601 -44.05 -24.18 6.35
N LEU A 602 -45.26 -23.63 6.46
CA LEU A 602 -46.29 -24.15 7.35
C LEU A 602 -46.68 -25.60 7.04
N THR A 603 -46.77 -25.96 5.75
CA THR A 603 -47.13 -27.32 5.31
C THR A 603 -46.01 -28.31 5.65
N GLU A 604 -44.75 -27.92 5.40
CA GLU A 604 -43.55 -28.69 5.77
C GLU A 604 -43.47 -28.91 7.29
N LEU A 605 -43.73 -27.88 8.10
CA LEU A 605 -43.77 -28.01 9.56
C LEU A 605 -44.94 -28.86 10.06
N GLN A 606 -46.11 -28.79 9.42
CA GLN A 606 -47.23 -29.67 9.77
C GLN A 606 -46.87 -31.14 9.53
N GLN A 607 -46.15 -31.43 8.44
CA GLN A 607 -45.65 -32.76 8.14
C GLN A 607 -44.57 -33.21 9.15
N GLU A 608 -43.56 -32.39 9.42
CA GLU A 608 -42.51 -32.66 10.42
C GLU A 608 -43.12 -32.97 11.80
N VAL A 609 -44.04 -32.13 12.28
CA VAL A 609 -44.78 -32.35 13.55
C VAL A 609 -45.53 -33.68 13.54
N SER A 610 -46.22 -34.03 12.44
CA SER A 610 -46.96 -35.29 12.34
C SER A 610 -46.08 -36.55 12.38
N THR A 611 -44.79 -36.42 12.06
CA THR A 611 -43.82 -37.53 12.11
C THR A 611 -43.11 -37.69 13.46
N ARG A 612 -43.39 -36.83 14.45
CA ARG A 612 -42.52 -36.60 15.61
C ARG A 612 -43.24 -36.67 16.95
N ILE A 613 -44.13 -37.66 17.06
CA ILE A 613 -45.12 -37.83 18.14
C ILE A 613 -44.50 -38.29 19.48
N ASP A 614 -43.29 -38.86 19.46
CA ASP A 614 -42.71 -39.59 20.62
C ASP A 614 -42.01 -38.72 21.70
N ASP A 615 -42.10 -37.39 21.64
CA ASP A 615 -41.47 -36.47 22.61
C ASP A 615 -42.45 -35.36 23.03
N GLU A 616 -43.20 -35.60 24.11
CA GLU A 616 -44.31 -34.73 24.57
C GLU A 616 -43.89 -33.27 24.78
N ASN A 617 -42.68 -33.01 25.31
CA ASN A 617 -42.22 -31.65 25.60
C ASN A 617 -41.82 -30.90 24.33
N ALA A 618 -41.15 -31.57 23.37
CA ALA A 618 -40.85 -30.98 22.08
C ALA A 618 -42.14 -30.74 21.27
N ALA A 619 -43.04 -31.72 21.25
CA ALA A 619 -44.31 -31.65 20.53
C ALA A 619 -45.18 -30.48 21.02
N VAL A 620 -45.37 -30.31 22.33
CA VAL A 620 -46.20 -29.21 22.89
C VAL A 620 -45.67 -27.83 22.47
N VAL A 621 -44.36 -27.60 22.47
CA VAL A 621 -43.79 -26.30 22.06
C VAL A 621 -43.97 -26.08 20.56
N VAL A 622 -43.64 -27.06 19.70
CA VAL A 622 -43.80 -26.89 18.24
C VAL A 622 -45.27 -26.75 17.86
N ILE A 623 -46.18 -27.53 18.46
CA ILE A 623 -47.63 -27.41 18.24
C ILE A 623 -48.16 -26.05 18.70
N THR A 624 -47.74 -25.54 19.86
CA THR A 624 -48.17 -24.22 20.37
C THR A 624 -47.71 -23.08 19.45
N VAL A 625 -46.50 -23.18 18.90
CA VAL A 625 -45.95 -22.16 17.99
C VAL A 625 -46.54 -22.32 16.58
N PHE A 626 -46.75 -23.55 16.10
CA PHE A 626 -47.45 -23.87 14.85
C PHE A 626 -48.88 -23.32 14.88
N MET A 627 -49.65 -23.58 15.95
CA MET A 627 -50.99 -23.02 16.11
C MET A 627 -50.99 -21.49 16.11
N LYS A 628 -49.99 -20.84 16.72
CA LYS A 628 -49.85 -19.37 16.66
C LYS A 628 -49.56 -18.87 15.25
N LEU A 629 -48.65 -19.49 14.50
CA LEU A 629 -48.39 -19.07 13.12
C LEU A 629 -49.53 -19.44 12.16
N GLN A 630 -50.24 -20.54 12.41
CA GLN A 630 -51.42 -20.96 11.65
C GLN A 630 -52.62 -20.02 11.93
N SER A 631 -52.82 -19.58 13.18
CA SER A 631 -53.79 -18.52 13.50
C SER A 631 -53.42 -17.22 12.78
N LEU A 632 -52.16 -16.79 12.87
CA LEU A 632 -51.68 -15.57 12.21
C LEU A 632 -51.78 -15.66 10.68
N TYR A 633 -51.48 -16.82 10.08
CA TYR A 633 -51.67 -17.08 8.64
C TYR A 633 -53.15 -17.07 8.26
N ASN A 634 -54.03 -17.64 9.09
CA ASN A 634 -55.47 -17.62 8.81
C ASN A 634 -56.04 -16.20 8.95
N GLU A 635 -55.62 -15.44 9.96
CA GLU A 635 -56.03 -14.06 10.23
C GLU A 635 -55.51 -13.06 9.18
N ASN A 636 -54.32 -13.28 8.59
CA ASN A 636 -53.66 -12.28 7.74
C ASN A 636 -53.40 -12.74 6.29
N CYS A 637 -53.38 -14.04 6.00
CA CYS A 637 -53.00 -14.60 4.69
C CYS A 637 -54.07 -15.52 4.07
N SER A 638 -55.18 -15.83 4.75
CA SER A 638 -56.30 -16.58 4.13
C SER A 638 -57.24 -15.66 3.33
N GLU A 639 -57.85 -16.22 2.29
CA GLU A 639 -58.66 -15.46 1.31
C GLU A 639 -59.82 -14.64 1.90
N PRO A 640 -60.58 -15.09 2.94
CA PRO A 640 -61.74 -14.34 3.44
C PRO A 640 -61.44 -12.92 3.97
N LEU A 641 -60.24 -12.64 4.48
CA LEU A 641 -59.87 -11.29 4.92
C LEU A 641 -59.34 -10.41 3.79
N ASN A 642 -58.66 -10.97 2.77
CA ASN A 642 -58.29 -10.23 1.57
C ASN A 642 -59.53 -9.82 0.72
N ALA A 643 -60.68 -10.45 0.94
CA ALA A 643 -61.96 -10.03 0.35
C ALA A 643 -62.54 -8.73 0.98
N VAL A 644 -62.06 -8.31 2.16
CA VAL A 644 -62.39 -6.99 2.72
C VAL A 644 -61.59 -5.95 1.94
N LYS A 645 -62.27 -5.26 1.01
CA LYS A 645 -61.68 -4.28 0.09
C LYS A 645 -61.06 -3.05 0.78
N THR A 646 -59.89 -3.20 1.37
CA THR A 646 -58.88 -2.13 1.30
C THR A 646 -58.60 -1.90 -0.18
N SER A 647 -58.87 -0.68 -0.67
CA SER A 647 -58.54 -0.33 -2.05
C SER A 647 -57.03 -0.49 -2.25
N GLY A 648 -56.58 -0.89 -3.44
CA GLY A 648 -55.15 -0.95 -3.79
C GLY A 648 -54.43 0.40 -3.63
N PHE A 649 -55.20 1.49 -3.49
CA PHE A 649 -54.75 2.85 -3.23
C PHE A 649 -54.40 3.14 -1.75
N SER A 650 -54.60 2.16 -0.86
CA SER A 650 -54.30 2.25 0.58
C SER A 650 -53.08 1.42 0.96
N LYS A 651 -52.44 1.73 2.10
CA LYS A 651 -51.30 0.93 2.59
C LYS A 651 -51.75 -0.51 2.87
N PRO A 652 -51.02 -1.55 2.40
CA PRO A 652 -51.28 -2.94 2.77
C PRO A 652 -51.39 -3.14 4.29
N ALA A 653 -52.31 -4.01 4.71
CA ALA A 653 -52.57 -4.30 6.13
C ALA A 653 -51.40 -5.01 6.84
N PHE A 654 -50.55 -5.68 6.05
CA PHE A 654 -49.29 -6.31 6.44
C PHE A 654 -48.34 -6.23 5.24
N THR A 655 -47.03 -6.36 5.48
CA THR A 655 -46.00 -6.28 4.42
C THR A 655 -45.36 -7.63 4.12
N SER A 656 -44.81 -7.81 2.92
CA SER A 656 -44.00 -8.98 2.55
C SER A 656 -42.84 -9.21 3.53
N THR A 657 -42.14 -8.13 3.91
CA THR A 657 -41.06 -8.12 4.91
C THR A 657 -41.52 -8.60 6.28
N GLU A 658 -42.71 -8.20 6.75
CA GLU A 658 -43.28 -8.70 8.01
C GLU A 658 -43.61 -10.20 7.96
N VAL A 659 -44.03 -10.71 6.80
CA VAL A 659 -44.29 -12.15 6.61
C VAL A 659 -42.98 -12.94 6.60
N TYR A 660 -41.97 -12.51 5.83
CA TYR A 660 -40.66 -13.16 5.83
C TYR A 660 -39.99 -13.11 7.20
N GLY A 661 -40.07 -11.98 7.91
CA GLY A 661 -39.59 -11.84 9.28
C GLY A 661 -40.23 -12.87 10.21
N LYS A 662 -41.57 -13.00 10.21
CA LYS A 662 -42.29 -13.99 11.04
C LYS A 662 -42.00 -15.45 10.67
N VAL A 663 -41.65 -15.73 9.40
CA VAL A 663 -41.21 -17.07 8.96
C VAL A 663 -39.79 -17.38 9.45
N LEU A 664 -38.85 -16.42 9.35
CA LEU A 664 -37.49 -16.57 9.89
C LEU A 664 -37.51 -16.76 11.41
N ASP A 665 -38.35 -15.96 12.10
CA ASP A 665 -38.63 -16.07 13.54
C ASP A 665 -39.12 -17.47 13.94
N LEU A 666 -39.76 -18.21 13.03
CA LEU A 666 -40.18 -19.59 13.25
C LEU A 666 -39.09 -20.60 12.89
N GLN A 667 -38.34 -20.37 11.82
CA GLN A 667 -37.18 -21.19 11.43
C GLN A 667 -36.15 -21.25 12.54
N ASP A 668 -35.81 -20.14 13.19
CA ASP A 668 -34.89 -20.11 14.33
C ASP A 668 -35.44 -20.86 15.55
N LYS A 669 -36.75 -20.76 15.83
CA LYS A 669 -37.40 -21.50 16.93
C LYS A 669 -37.37 -23.01 16.67
N VAL A 670 -37.74 -23.45 15.47
CA VAL A 670 -37.67 -24.86 15.07
C VAL A 670 -36.22 -25.39 15.06
N ALA A 671 -35.26 -24.61 14.57
CA ALA A 671 -33.84 -24.94 14.62
C ALA A 671 -33.31 -25.06 16.06
N SER A 672 -33.80 -24.23 16.99
CA SER A 672 -33.45 -24.33 18.42
C SER A 672 -33.96 -25.62 19.06
N ILE A 673 -35.18 -26.05 18.74
CA ILE A 673 -35.77 -27.31 19.20
C ILE A 673 -35.07 -28.52 18.57
N ASN A 674 -34.66 -28.43 17.31
CA ASN A 674 -33.83 -29.43 16.63
C ASN A 674 -32.40 -29.56 17.20
N ARG A 675 -31.94 -28.62 18.03
CA ARG A 675 -30.64 -28.70 18.74
C ARG A 675 -30.75 -29.37 20.12
N ILE A 676 -31.94 -29.75 20.58
CA ILE A 676 -32.13 -30.49 21.84
C ILE A 676 -31.75 -31.97 21.60
N PRO A 677 -30.79 -32.56 22.34
CA PRO A 677 -30.41 -33.96 22.16
C PRO A 677 -31.53 -34.92 22.55
N LYS A 678 -31.81 -35.91 21.70
CA LYS A 678 -32.79 -36.98 22.00
C LYS A 678 -32.41 -37.76 23.28
N PRO A 679 -33.37 -38.20 24.11
CA PRO A 679 -33.10 -39.06 25.26
C PRO A 679 -32.37 -40.35 24.85
N LYS A 680 -31.43 -40.81 25.67
CA LYS A 680 -30.80 -42.13 25.48
C LYS A 680 -31.81 -43.23 25.83
N PRO A 681 -31.96 -44.28 25.00
CA PRO A 681 -32.91 -45.36 25.27
C PRO A 681 -32.54 -46.14 26.54
N LYS A 682 -33.55 -46.61 27.27
CA LYS A 682 -33.34 -47.53 28.40
C LYS A 682 -32.92 -48.90 27.88
N VAL A 683 -31.94 -49.51 28.55
CA VAL A 683 -31.52 -50.90 28.28
C VAL A 683 -32.37 -51.83 29.15
N GLU A 684 -33.24 -52.61 28.52
CA GLU A 684 -33.88 -53.76 29.15
C GLU A 684 -32.92 -54.98 29.10
N LYS A 685 -32.98 -55.85 30.11
CA LYS A 685 -32.23 -57.11 30.17
C LYS A 685 -33.19 -58.29 30.09
N PRO A 686 -32.82 -59.41 29.45
CA PRO A 686 -33.72 -60.54 29.20
C PRO A 686 -33.81 -61.51 30.39
N ASP A 687 -34.97 -62.18 30.50
CA ASP A 687 -35.23 -63.23 31.50
C ASP A 687 -34.87 -64.64 31.00
N LYS A 688 -34.21 -65.42 31.88
CA LYS A 688 -34.59 -66.80 32.26
C LYS A 688 -33.71 -67.38 33.37
N VAL A 689 -34.34 -68.11 34.30
CA VAL A 689 -33.72 -68.96 35.35
C VAL A 689 -33.27 -70.33 34.78
N VAL A 690 -32.42 -71.14 35.42
CA VAL A 690 -31.89 -71.22 36.81
C VAL A 690 -30.33 -71.43 36.76
N THR A 691 -29.51 -71.63 37.81
CA THR A 691 -29.69 -72.12 39.20
C THR A 691 -28.60 -71.53 40.15
N GLU A 692 -28.55 -72.04 41.40
CA GLU A 692 -27.42 -72.28 42.34
C GLU A 692 -25.95 -71.98 41.90
N SER A 693 -25.01 -71.65 42.80
CA SER A 693 -24.96 -71.87 44.27
C SER A 693 -24.14 -70.83 45.07
N VAL A 694 -24.55 -70.59 46.32
CA VAL A 694 -23.75 -70.34 47.56
C VAL A 694 -22.38 -69.64 47.45
N GLY A 695 -22.26 -68.47 48.09
CA GLY A 695 -21.01 -67.80 48.47
C GLY A 695 -21.30 -66.62 49.42
N ASP A 696 -20.51 -66.43 50.47
CA ASP A 696 -20.86 -65.57 51.62
C ASP A 696 -19.82 -64.44 51.88
N LYS A 697 -20.31 -63.35 52.50
CA LYS A 697 -19.58 -62.28 53.24
C LYS A 697 -18.75 -61.16 52.56
N ASP A 698 -18.99 -59.96 53.11
CA ASP A 698 -18.05 -58.92 53.62
C ASP A 698 -17.07 -58.18 52.67
N ASP A 699 -16.79 -56.87 52.80
CA ASP A 699 -17.42 -55.77 53.58
C ASP A 699 -16.91 -54.37 53.10
N SER A 700 -17.66 -53.32 53.48
CA SER A 700 -17.32 -51.91 53.77
C SER A 700 -16.44 -50.96 52.90
N THR A 701 -17.02 -49.76 52.73
CA THR A 701 -16.44 -48.38 52.81
C THR A 701 -15.65 -47.69 51.68
N SER A 702 -16.14 -46.46 51.39
CA SER A 702 -15.48 -45.17 51.04
C SER A 702 -14.05 -45.11 50.47
N GLY A 703 -13.70 -44.19 49.56
CA GLY A 703 -14.46 -43.03 49.03
C GLY A 703 -13.56 -41.78 48.87
N GLU A 704 -14.03 -40.78 48.11
CA GLU A 704 -13.42 -39.44 47.92
C GLU A 704 -12.03 -39.35 47.21
N THR A 705 -11.61 -38.27 46.52
CA THR A 705 -12.28 -37.29 45.61
C THR A 705 -11.21 -36.62 44.70
N SER A 706 -11.55 -36.19 43.47
CA SER A 706 -10.87 -35.15 42.64
C SER A 706 -9.44 -35.40 42.11
N SER A 707 -8.92 -34.75 41.05
CA SER A 707 -9.51 -34.09 39.85
C SER A 707 -8.41 -33.73 38.82
N LYS A 708 -8.79 -33.45 37.54
CA LYS A 708 -7.96 -32.85 36.45
C LYS A 708 -6.80 -33.74 35.95
N ASP A 709 -6.20 -33.58 34.75
CA ASP A 709 -6.33 -32.71 33.55
C ASP A 709 -5.68 -33.50 32.34
N GLN A 710 -5.48 -33.12 31.06
CA GLN A 710 -5.62 -31.89 30.25
C GLN A 710 -5.64 -32.24 28.71
N THR A 711 -5.49 -31.21 27.85
CA THR A 711 -4.87 -31.19 26.48
C THR A 711 -5.50 -31.91 25.27
N THR A 712 -5.03 -31.54 24.07
CA THR A 712 -5.54 -31.86 22.72
C THR A 712 -4.42 -32.16 21.71
N SER A 713 -4.67 -32.95 20.64
CA SER A 713 -4.13 -32.80 19.26
C SER A 713 -4.31 -34.03 18.33
N ASN A 714 -4.10 -33.81 17.01
CA ASN A 714 -3.63 -34.74 15.94
C ASN A 714 -4.55 -35.69 15.11
N SER A 715 -4.83 -35.24 13.86
CA SER A 715 -4.38 -35.80 12.55
C SER A 715 -4.87 -37.13 11.91
N ASP A 716 -5.48 -36.97 10.71
CA ASP A 716 -5.15 -37.55 9.37
C ASP A 716 -5.20 -39.07 9.01
N ASN A 717 -5.90 -39.38 7.90
CA ASN A 717 -5.58 -40.23 6.70
C ASN A 717 -6.90 -40.52 5.89
N VAL A 718 -7.04 -40.46 4.54
CA VAL A 718 -6.40 -41.12 3.36
C VAL A 718 -6.85 -42.59 3.19
N ALA A 719 -7.33 -43.14 2.05
CA ALA A 719 -7.48 -42.73 0.61
C ALA A 719 -8.91 -43.17 0.07
N ASP A 720 -9.47 -42.97 -1.15
CA ASP A 720 -9.12 -42.76 -2.59
C ASP A 720 -9.20 -44.03 -3.51
N GLU A 721 -10.21 -44.11 -4.42
CA GLU A 721 -10.22 -44.98 -5.63
C GLU A 721 -11.22 -44.53 -6.74
N LYS A 722 -11.21 -45.17 -7.93
CA LYS A 722 -11.72 -44.63 -9.23
C LYS A 722 -12.67 -45.57 -10.03
N ALA A 723 -13.23 -45.01 -11.12
CA ALA A 723 -13.67 -45.63 -12.40
C ALA A 723 -15.20 -45.63 -12.67
N ASN A 724 -15.70 -45.53 -13.92
CA ASN A 724 -15.18 -44.97 -15.19
C ASN A 724 -16.34 -44.89 -16.22
N ALA A 725 -16.47 -43.81 -17.01
CA ALA A 725 -17.33 -43.77 -18.22
C ALA A 725 -17.01 -42.57 -19.14
N GLU A 726 -17.01 -42.81 -20.45
CA GLU A 726 -16.93 -41.82 -21.54
C GLU A 726 -18.37 -41.53 -22.05
N SER A 727 -18.69 -40.65 -23.02
CA SER A 727 -17.91 -39.96 -24.06
C SER A 727 -18.71 -38.78 -24.66
N GLN A 728 -18.08 -38.02 -25.57
CA GLN A 728 -18.69 -37.13 -26.57
C GLN A 728 -19.40 -35.84 -26.11
N GLY A 729 -19.39 -34.86 -27.02
CA GLY A 729 -20.16 -33.62 -27.00
C GLY A 729 -20.10 -32.95 -28.38
N HIS A 730 -20.99 -32.01 -28.68
CA HIS A 730 -20.91 -31.12 -29.84
C HIS A 730 -21.85 -29.90 -29.65
N ASP A 731 -21.45 -28.79 -30.28
CA ASP A 731 -22.19 -27.63 -30.82
C ASP A 731 -23.17 -26.78 -29.98
N GLU A 732 -22.87 -25.47 -30.04
CA GLU A 732 -23.75 -24.32 -30.31
C GLU A 732 -25.17 -24.25 -29.70
N LEU A 733 -25.36 -23.30 -28.77
CA LEU A 733 -26.02 -22.01 -29.06
C LEU A 733 -25.67 -20.92 -28.02
#